data_AF-A0A8T5GGK3-F1
#
_entry.id   AF-A0A8T5GGK3-F1
#
_cell.length_a   1.000
_cell.length_b   1.000
_cell.length_c   1.000
_cell.angle_alpha   90.00
_cell.angle_beta   90.00
_cell.angle_gamma   90.00
#
_symmetry.space_group_name_H-M   'P 1'
#
loop_
_entity.id
_entity.type
_entity.pdbx_description
1 polymer ?
#
loop_
_entity_poly.entity_id
_entity_poly.type
_entity_poly.pdbx_seq_one_letter_code
_entity_poly.pdbx_strand_id
1 'polypeptide(L)'
;MESTRSHSLPLFLVVLFVVSLLSPLAAHQQTTPVELDSVQTISETSARATSPEIFLSAGGSATGDEFDTMIAPGLDGYYVGGDFNRSMTFGNHQLQPTSPFSNGNEFYIAGIDSTGSWTFLAGADHSMGGVSFLTDITTVNGMAVITGYMFGQVNFGQTILNTQVLDGFVAVADPTGNWMWATAFQTLPNTTTDASIPQAISVDNVGDIVVAGYFSGETDFGGTAINVSNPEVFIAKLDGANGALKWVTSGGGIGQQVVTDVVTDLNGDYHISCLTQNNVLFGTTSYSPVGTQDSFIVKMSSAGTVTGISGYGIPSQVVSVEYMSIDSTGALYLGGIFEGTLAQSGWSITANKGGSDVFFIKKGSGPSNSNWAVIGGTNGNDVLEGMEMTSKDELIFTGYAQGTFTAGNKAITPDGNFDALVGGVSKTGSWTWLDVTDSPDFETGRGIAINGTDVVAVVGAFAGQSSSPSITKDGTTVTSTGGWDVYVWAFDSSMKQDSDSDGVPDFEDNCPTVANPGQGNTDFDEKGDECDPDDDNDGLTDNSPDLCARGGQYNWTSTQDFNDPANSTDWDRDGCRDGIEDDDIDNDGVNDDVDLCPRTSYNPPRPTWVSETSTDIDGDGCRDVDEDNDDDGDGFSDGSDDCSSIAGTSTLGEVGCLDTDGDGWADSRDDCPNQFGNSSANGKIACLDTDGDGWADVDDAFVNEPTQWADSDLDTYGDSAAGINPDACPNSAGTSTMDRIGCIDSDGDGYSNADALWSVEDGADAFVNDNTQWSDFDADGFGDNYANQSWDDRNPDWPGTYVANAYNQDACPTREGTSWMDDTAGCPDADGDGWYNLQDAFPIDNTQWSDEDGDGYGDNQSGTTPDACIQRPGGSFTDRFGCGDYDEDGVSDPDPSANYFVSDGADAFFDEPTQWADSDIDGYGDNPLGFQPDACPELRDSSTVDRFGCTDSDGDGISDPDAVWTTENGADACPLVYGNSSADRIGCLDQDGDNYSDPTADWGLAEGADAYPKDPTRWIKEADEDTQGASSMTTYLVGGVGFLILAGIGVLLFVRSKGEDETKVWANATAGQVAMPNFQAQPAAQVAMPNFQAQPAAQVAMPNFQAQPVAQVPPQPMAMPDPARDYYNGLLAQGYPHAEALSYTQQYFQEFRG
;
A
#
# COMPACT_ATOMS: atom_id res chain seq x y z
N MET A 1 76.04 8.12 0.61
CA MET A 1 77.16 8.51 1.48
C MET A 1 77.07 10.00 1.75
N GLU A 2 77.29 10.39 3.01
CA GLU A 2 77.83 11.68 3.48
C GLU A 2 77.16 13.02 3.06
N SER A 3 76.25 13.49 3.91
CA SER A 3 76.54 14.49 4.98
C SER A 3 77.00 15.93 4.64
N THR A 4 76.35 16.86 5.38
CA THR A 4 76.83 18.13 5.98
C THR A 4 76.95 19.45 5.19
N ARG A 5 75.99 20.36 5.47
CA ARG A 5 76.12 21.78 5.93
C ARG A 5 77.39 22.57 5.52
N SER A 6 77.31 23.81 5.02
CA SER A 6 76.78 24.99 5.76
C SER A 6 76.69 26.31 4.95
N HIS A 7 75.72 27.16 5.36
CA HIS A 7 75.56 28.63 5.31
C HIS A 7 76.18 29.58 4.24
N SER A 8 75.35 30.57 3.85
CA SER A 8 75.63 31.99 3.44
C SER A 8 76.42 32.27 2.15
N LEU A 9 76.13 33.27 1.29
CA LEU A 9 75.14 34.38 1.20
C LEU A 9 74.86 34.64 -0.33
N PRO A 10 73.91 35.50 -0.78
CA PRO A 10 73.36 35.51 -2.15
C PRO A 10 73.98 36.54 -3.13
N LEU A 11 73.60 36.46 -4.43
CA LEU A 11 73.62 37.63 -5.34
C LEU A 11 72.56 37.55 -6.47
N PHE A 12 72.05 38.73 -6.86
CA PHE A 12 70.96 39.01 -7.81
C PHE A 12 71.41 39.12 -9.28
N LEU A 13 70.48 38.91 -10.24
CA LEU A 13 70.21 39.65 -11.52
C LEU A 13 69.20 38.82 -12.39
N VAL A 14 68.45 39.28 -13.42
CA VAL A 14 67.62 40.50 -13.67
C VAL A 14 67.07 40.48 -15.14
N VAL A 15 66.01 41.28 -15.45
CA VAL A 15 65.55 41.73 -16.82
C VAL A 15 64.73 40.74 -17.70
N LEU A 16 63.59 41.07 -18.35
CA LEU A 16 62.68 42.25 -18.30
C LEU A 16 61.34 42.02 -19.10
N PHE A 17 60.18 42.52 -18.61
CA PHE A 17 59.02 43.20 -19.29
C PHE A 17 58.26 42.59 -20.52
N VAL A 18 56.97 42.85 -20.83
CA VAL A 18 55.72 43.37 -20.15
C VAL A 18 54.55 43.30 -21.21
N VAL A 19 53.24 43.11 -20.91
CA VAL A 19 52.15 44.11 -20.69
C VAL A 19 50.78 43.39 -20.39
N SER A 20 50.11 43.73 -19.26
CA SER A 20 48.63 43.84 -18.96
C SER A 20 47.59 42.77 -19.41
N LEU A 21 46.43 42.49 -18.78
CA LEU A 21 45.47 43.20 -17.87
C LEU A 21 44.56 42.08 -17.25
N LEU A 22 44.24 41.96 -15.95
CA LEU A 22 43.20 42.67 -15.16
C LEU A 22 43.34 42.36 -13.63
N SER A 23 42.44 42.90 -12.79
CA SER A 23 42.58 43.20 -11.33
C SER A 23 41.79 42.25 -10.38
N PRO A 24 41.75 42.42 -9.03
CA PRO A 24 42.88 42.56 -8.09
C PRO A 24 42.71 41.93 -6.65
N LEU A 25 43.82 41.97 -5.90
CA LEU A 25 43.94 42.24 -4.44
C LEU A 25 43.50 41.23 -3.36
N ALA A 26 44.50 40.71 -2.65
CA ALA A 26 44.44 40.37 -1.22
C ALA A 26 45.12 41.49 -0.39
N ALA A 27 44.82 41.58 0.91
CA ALA A 27 45.53 42.42 1.89
C ALA A 27 45.58 41.77 3.29
N HIS A 28 46.45 42.25 4.18
CA HIS A 28 47.03 41.47 5.27
C HIS A 28 47.09 42.21 6.63
N GLN A 29 47.09 41.43 7.73
CA GLN A 29 47.68 41.69 9.07
C GLN A 29 46.93 42.45 10.19
N GLN A 30 46.42 41.65 11.14
CA GLN A 30 46.55 41.70 12.63
C GLN A 30 46.37 43.02 13.43
N THR A 31 45.44 43.02 14.40
CA THR A 31 45.75 42.97 15.86
C THR A 31 44.51 42.65 16.73
N THR A 32 44.74 42.08 17.92
CA THR A 32 43.83 41.53 18.97
C THR A 32 42.81 42.51 19.59
N PRO A 33 41.79 42.08 20.40
CA PRO A 33 41.27 40.73 20.69
C PRO A 33 39.75 40.59 20.38
N VAL A 34 39.15 39.39 20.56
CA VAL A 34 37.67 39.21 20.53
C VAL A 34 37.20 38.36 21.73
N GLU A 35 36.04 38.74 22.27
CA GLU A 35 35.31 38.11 23.38
C GLU A 35 34.77 36.72 23.05
N LEU A 36 34.36 35.97 24.09
CA LEU A 36 33.45 34.84 23.92
C LEU A 36 32.08 35.37 23.51
N ASP A 37 31.68 35.15 22.26
CA ASP A 37 30.28 34.84 21.91
C ASP A 37 30.19 34.36 20.46
N SER A 38 29.88 33.07 20.29
CA SER A 38 29.06 32.53 19.19
C SER A 38 29.03 31.01 19.30
N VAL A 39 27.83 30.46 19.50
CA VAL A 39 27.47 29.08 19.18
C VAL A 39 28.12 28.69 17.85
N GLN A 40 28.82 27.54 17.79
CA GLN A 40 29.08 26.93 16.49
C GLN A 40 27.74 26.41 15.98
N THR A 41 27.13 27.17 15.07
CA THR A 41 26.23 26.60 14.08
C THR A 41 27.01 25.51 13.37
N ILE A 42 26.70 24.25 13.68
CA ILE A 42 27.11 23.12 12.86
C ILE A 42 26.57 23.44 11.47
N SER A 43 27.43 23.41 10.47
CA SER A 43 26.96 23.65 9.11
C SER A 43 26.17 22.40 8.70
N GLU A 44 24.86 22.53 8.55
CA GLU A 44 24.14 21.65 7.64
C GLU A 44 24.81 21.79 6.28
N THR A 45 25.58 20.77 5.91
CA THR A 45 26.03 20.55 4.54
C THR A 45 25.60 19.15 4.17
N SER A 46 24.45 19.09 3.51
CA SER A 46 24.01 17.97 2.70
C SER A 46 25.06 17.64 1.62
N ALA A 47 26.05 16.83 1.99
CA ALA A 47 26.63 15.89 1.04
C ALA A 47 25.71 14.68 1.06
N ARG A 48 24.56 14.77 0.35
CA ARG A 48 23.64 13.63 0.17
C ARG A 48 24.48 12.49 -0.42
N ALA A 49 24.39 11.30 0.15
CA ALA A 49 25.06 10.14 -0.43
C ALA A 49 24.48 9.87 -1.84
N THR A 50 25.27 9.22 -2.70
CA THR A 50 24.91 8.98 -4.11
C THR A 50 24.48 7.52 -4.37
N SER A 51 24.25 6.76 -3.31
CA SER A 51 23.65 5.43 -3.26
C SER A 51 23.08 5.27 -1.84
N PRO A 52 21.95 4.56 -1.66
CA PRO A 52 21.47 4.15 -0.33
C PRO A 52 22.52 3.34 0.44
N GLU A 53 23.39 2.61 -0.26
CA GLU A 53 24.46 1.81 0.32
C GLU A 53 25.78 2.57 0.38
N ILE A 54 26.35 2.71 1.58
CA ILE A 54 27.61 3.43 1.81
C ILE A 54 28.80 2.47 1.75
N PHE A 55 28.73 1.35 2.48
CA PHE A 55 29.70 0.26 2.36
C PHE A 55 29.19 -1.06 2.95
N LEU A 56 29.77 -2.16 2.46
CA LEU A 56 29.73 -3.48 3.10
C LEU A 56 31.17 -3.95 3.33
N SER A 57 31.48 -4.41 4.54
CA SER A 57 32.84 -4.83 4.91
C SER A 57 32.85 -5.94 5.96
N ALA A 58 33.83 -6.84 5.88
CA ALA A 58 33.91 -8.01 6.76
C ALA A 58 35.30 -8.23 7.37
N GLY A 59 35.33 -9.01 8.45
CA GLY A 59 36.53 -9.46 9.15
C GLY A 59 36.22 -10.63 10.08
N GLY A 60 37.20 -11.51 10.31
CA GLY A 60 37.00 -12.72 11.12
C GLY A 60 38.18 -13.67 11.06
N SER A 61 37.95 -14.96 11.28
CA SER A 61 39.00 -15.98 11.26
C SER A 61 38.56 -17.29 10.61
N ALA A 62 39.44 -17.88 9.79
CA ALA A 62 39.13 -19.06 8.98
C ALA A 62 38.82 -20.38 9.74
N THR A 63 38.74 -20.35 11.07
CA THR A 63 38.49 -21.53 11.95
C THR A 63 37.88 -21.17 13.31
N GLY A 64 37.45 -19.92 13.49
CA GLY A 64 36.77 -19.43 14.69
C GLY A 64 35.27 -19.30 14.45
N ASP A 65 34.54 -19.05 15.53
CA ASP A 65 33.13 -18.70 15.47
C ASP A 65 33.04 -17.31 16.13
N GLU A 66 33.24 -16.25 15.34
CA GLU A 66 33.16 -14.86 15.78
C GLU A 66 31.68 -14.38 15.67
N PHE A 67 30.84 -14.85 16.60
CA PHE A 67 29.38 -14.66 16.58
C PHE A 67 28.87 -13.53 17.47
N ASP A 68 29.54 -13.29 18.61
CA ASP A 68 29.14 -12.30 19.61
C ASP A 68 29.86 -10.96 19.29
N THR A 69 29.10 -9.99 18.78
CA THR A 69 29.64 -8.73 18.24
C THR A 69 28.68 -7.56 18.47
N MET A 70 29.24 -6.36 18.58
CA MET A 70 28.58 -5.14 19.04
C MET A 70 29.24 -3.93 18.39
N ILE A 71 28.52 -2.82 18.25
CA ILE A 71 28.99 -1.64 17.50
C ILE A 71 28.66 -0.34 18.25
N ALA A 72 29.54 0.66 18.12
CA ALA A 72 29.32 2.02 18.63
C ALA A 72 29.79 3.07 17.63
N PRO A 73 29.19 4.28 17.61
CA PRO A 73 29.57 5.35 16.69
C PRO A 73 30.93 5.96 17.06
N GLY A 74 31.83 6.01 16.08
CA GLY A 74 33.17 6.59 16.19
C GLY A 74 33.23 8.05 15.73
N LEU A 75 34.41 8.65 15.82
CA LEU A 75 34.63 10.05 15.37
C LEU A 75 34.56 10.22 13.84
N ASP A 76 34.89 9.17 13.09
CA ASP A 76 35.00 9.15 11.63
C ASP A 76 34.67 7.73 11.11
N GLY A 77 33.49 7.21 11.46
CA GLY A 77 33.10 5.81 11.24
C GLY A 77 32.59 5.15 12.52
N TYR A 78 32.99 3.90 12.79
CA TYR A 78 32.45 3.07 13.87
C TYR A 78 33.53 2.26 14.61
N TYR A 79 33.20 1.82 15.82
CA TYR A 79 33.95 0.79 16.56
C TYR A 79 33.15 -0.49 16.62
N VAL A 80 33.79 -1.60 16.25
CA VAL A 80 33.23 -2.96 16.37
C VAL A 80 33.94 -3.70 17.49
N GLY A 81 33.18 -4.25 18.43
CA GLY A 81 33.65 -5.11 19.50
C GLY A 81 33.20 -6.56 19.30
N GLY A 82 33.85 -7.47 20.02
CA GLY A 82 33.42 -8.85 20.15
C GLY A 82 34.45 -9.71 20.88
N ASP A 83 34.19 -11.01 20.95
CA ASP A 83 35.08 -11.99 21.55
C ASP A 83 35.80 -12.85 20.50
N PHE A 84 37.04 -13.26 20.80
CA PHE A 84 37.83 -14.12 19.92
C PHE A 84 38.72 -15.11 20.69
N ASN A 85 39.00 -16.26 20.07
CA ASN A 85 40.01 -17.23 20.55
C ASN A 85 40.88 -17.84 19.42
N ARG A 86 40.85 -17.22 18.24
CA ARG A 86 41.56 -17.61 17.02
C ARG A 86 42.31 -16.45 16.38
N SER A 87 43.09 -16.75 15.36
CA SER A 87 43.85 -15.77 14.58
C SER A 87 42.90 -14.96 13.67
N MET A 88 42.43 -13.81 14.12
CA MET A 88 41.49 -12.95 13.37
C MET A 88 42.19 -11.93 12.45
N THR A 89 41.57 -11.59 11.32
CA THR A 89 42.05 -10.65 10.30
C THR A 89 40.92 -9.73 9.83
N PHE A 90 41.15 -8.41 9.94
CA PHE A 90 40.22 -7.35 9.55
C PHE A 90 40.95 -6.45 8.54
N GLY A 91 40.64 -6.58 7.25
CA GLY A 91 41.41 -5.97 6.17
C GLY A 91 42.90 -6.37 6.21
N ASN A 92 43.78 -5.39 6.46
CA ASN A 92 45.23 -5.62 6.61
C ASN A 92 45.69 -5.79 8.08
N HIS A 93 44.77 -5.73 9.04
CA HIS A 93 45.06 -5.81 10.47
C HIS A 93 44.86 -7.23 10.98
N GLN A 94 45.75 -7.70 11.86
CA GLN A 94 45.71 -9.05 12.41
C GLN A 94 45.91 -9.03 13.91
N LEU A 95 45.08 -9.78 14.63
CA LEU A 95 45.19 -9.98 16.07
C LEU A 95 45.34 -11.48 16.37
N GLN A 96 45.97 -11.80 17.50
CA GLN A 96 46.30 -13.16 17.90
C GLN A 96 46.01 -13.30 19.40
N PRO A 97 45.36 -14.39 19.84
CA PRO A 97 45.12 -14.61 21.26
C PRO A 97 46.45 -14.77 22.00
N THR A 98 46.54 -14.13 23.15
CA THR A 98 47.71 -14.09 24.03
C THR A 98 47.55 -14.95 25.28
N SER A 99 46.33 -15.39 25.59
CA SER A 99 45.98 -16.19 26.76
C SER A 99 46.68 -17.55 26.74
N PRO A 100 47.25 -18.02 27.87
CA PRO A 100 47.88 -19.33 27.96
C PRO A 100 46.87 -20.49 28.10
N PHE A 101 45.57 -20.20 28.19
CA PHE A 101 44.52 -21.21 28.25
C PHE A 101 44.12 -21.67 26.85
N SER A 102 44.04 -22.98 26.60
CA SER A 102 43.79 -23.53 25.26
C SER A 102 42.43 -23.19 24.64
N ASN A 103 41.51 -22.72 25.48
CA ASN A 103 40.16 -22.26 25.15
C ASN A 103 39.89 -20.92 25.88
N GLY A 104 40.92 -20.08 26.06
CA GLY A 104 40.72 -18.74 26.65
C GLY A 104 40.12 -17.81 25.61
N ASN A 105 38.94 -17.25 25.89
CA ASN A 105 38.44 -16.09 25.17
C ASN A 105 39.18 -14.82 25.63
N GLU A 106 39.29 -13.88 24.69
CA GLU A 106 39.77 -12.52 24.86
C GLU A 106 38.82 -11.63 24.06
N PHE A 107 38.55 -10.40 24.52
CA PHE A 107 37.82 -9.44 23.70
C PHE A 107 38.74 -8.77 22.65
N TYR A 108 38.16 -8.28 21.56
CA TYR A 108 38.78 -7.37 20.62
C TYR A 108 37.99 -6.07 20.46
N ILE A 109 38.65 -5.04 19.92
CA ILE A 109 38.03 -3.85 19.34
C ILE A 109 38.67 -3.54 17.98
N ALA A 110 37.85 -3.21 16.99
CA ALA A 110 38.24 -2.81 15.64
C ALA A 110 37.69 -1.42 15.34
N GLY A 111 38.45 -0.59 14.63
CA GLY A 111 37.95 0.66 14.07
C GLY A 111 37.72 0.51 12.58
N ILE A 112 36.58 0.98 12.07
CA ILE A 112 36.26 1.09 10.64
C ILE A 112 35.93 2.54 10.33
N ASP A 113 36.48 3.08 9.24
CA ASP A 113 36.18 4.47 8.86
C ASP A 113 34.86 4.60 8.09
N SER A 114 34.43 5.84 7.85
CA SER A 114 33.21 6.17 7.09
C SER A 114 33.20 5.67 5.64
N THR A 115 34.30 5.10 5.13
CA THR A 115 34.41 4.50 3.79
C THR A 115 34.47 2.96 3.81
N GLY A 116 34.29 2.35 4.98
CA GLY A 116 34.40 0.90 5.17
C GLY A 116 35.85 0.40 5.34
N SER A 117 36.84 1.29 5.43
CA SER A 117 38.23 0.84 5.59
C SER A 117 38.57 0.58 7.06
N TRP A 118 38.94 -0.66 7.38
CA TRP A 118 39.47 -1.02 8.71
C TRP A 118 40.73 -0.22 9.04
N THR A 119 40.70 0.53 10.15
CA THR A 119 41.77 1.46 10.59
C THR A 119 42.69 0.86 11.65
N PHE A 120 42.15 0.01 12.55
CA PHE A 120 42.91 -0.79 13.50
C PHE A 120 42.15 -2.04 13.96
N LEU A 121 42.88 -2.96 14.58
CA LEU A 121 42.34 -4.09 15.34
C LEU A 121 43.23 -4.30 16.56
N ALA A 122 42.64 -4.30 17.76
CA ALA A 122 43.34 -4.28 19.04
C ALA A 122 42.61 -5.11 20.12
N GLY A 123 43.33 -5.42 21.21
CA GLY A 123 42.81 -6.12 22.38
C GLY A 123 43.74 -5.89 23.58
N ALA A 124 43.40 -6.44 24.74
CA ALA A 124 44.28 -6.44 25.92
C ALA A 124 45.27 -7.62 25.89
N ASP A 125 46.37 -7.53 26.66
CA ASP A 125 47.38 -8.60 26.77
C ASP A 125 47.07 -9.54 27.95
N HIS A 126 46.75 -10.79 27.62
CA HIS A 126 46.33 -11.88 28.53
C HIS A 126 47.46 -12.85 28.86
N SER A 127 48.69 -12.61 28.37
CA SER A 127 49.83 -13.53 28.50
C SER A 127 50.26 -13.85 29.94
N MET A 128 49.79 -13.08 30.91
CA MET A 128 49.98 -13.30 32.35
C MET A 128 49.02 -14.34 32.96
N GLY A 129 48.11 -14.93 32.18
CA GLY A 129 47.15 -15.93 32.64
C GLY A 129 45.76 -15.38 32.91
N GLY A 130 45.29 -14.46 32.06
CA GLY A 130 43.92 -13.94 32.09
C GLY A 130 43.02 -14.55 31.00
N VAL A 131 41.73 -14.32 31.15
CA VAL A 131 40.69 -14.37 30.10
C VAL A 131 39.77 -13.17 30.26
N SER A 132 39.13 -12.74 29.19
CA SER A 132 38.14 -11.66 29.20
C SER A 132 37.05 -11.93 28.18
N PHE A 133 35.91 -11.30 28.43
CA PHE A 133 34.71 -11.33 27.60
C PHE A 133 34.18 -9.91 27.51
N LEU A 134 33.84 -9.45 26.32
CA LEU A 134 33.13 -8.18 26.12
C LEU A 134 31.66 -8.34 26.51
N THR A 135 31.00 -7.27 26.93
CA THR A 135 29.54 -7.27 27.12
C THR A 135 28.86 -6.08 26.46
N ASP A 136 29.53 -4.92 26.39
CA ASP A 136 28.96 -3.74 25.73
C ASP A 136 30.06 -2.72 25.33
N ILE A 137 29.76 -1.89 24.33
CA ILE A 137 30.63 -0.83 23.78
C ILE A 137 29.85 0.46 23.53
N THR A 138 30.46 1.60 23.88
CA THR A 138 29.93 2.94 23.61
C THR A 138 31.08 3.91 23.36
N THR A 139 30.83 5.22 23.18
CA THR A 139 31.90 6.21 23.01
C THR A 139 31.77 7.44 23.89
N VAL A 140 32.93 7.99 24.28
CA VAL A 140 33.04 9.24 25.04
C VAL A 140 34.02 10.18 24.35
N ASN A 141 33.54 11.33 23.85
CA ASN A 141 34.34 12.26 23.05
C ASN A 141 35.09 11.59 21.87
N GLY A 142 34.45 10.61 21.21
CA GLY A 142 35.03 9.83 20.12
C GLY A 142 36.07 8.77 20.53
N MET A 143 36.32 8.55 21.83
CA MET A 143 37.11 7.42 22.34
C MET A 143 36.20 6.22 22.60
N ALA A 144 36.65 5.01 22.27
CA ALA A 144 35.91 3.79 22.56
C ALA A 144 35.90 3.50 24.07
N VAL A 145 34.73 3.26 24.63
CA VAL A 145 34.52 2.81 26.01
C VAL A 145 33.96 1.39 25.93
N ILE A 146 34.61 0.44 26.60
CA ILE A 146 34.13 -0.93 26.67
C ILE A 146 33.88 -1.35 28.11
N THR A 147 32.91 -2.24 28.28
CA THR A 147 32.73 -3.01 29.52
C THR A 147 32.63 -4.50 29.20
N GLY A 148 32.93 -5.30 30.22
CA GLY A 148 32.99 -6.74 30.12
C GLY A 148 33.39 -7.35 31.46
N TYR A 149 33.70 -8.64 31.46
CA TYR A 149 34.17 -9.33 32.66
C TYR A 149 35.44 -10.15 32.39
N MET A 150 36.27 -10.32 33.42
CA MET A 150 37.57 -10.97 33.30
C MET A 150 37.91 -11.84 34.51
N PHE A 151 38.74 -12.86 34.26
CA PHE A 151 39.35 -13.68 35.31
C PHE A 151 40.88 -13.67 35.15
N GLY A 152 41.61 -13.50 36.25
CA GLY A 152 43.07 -13.53 36.27
C GLY A 152 43.71 -12.19 35.93
N GLN A 153 44.93 -12.21 35.35
CA GLN A 153 45.71 -11.00 35.08
C GLN A 153 45.63 -10.57 33.61
N VAL A 154 45.20 -9.33 33.38
CA VAL A 154 45.03 -8.72 32.04
C VAL A 154 45.69 -7.33 32.00
N ASN A 155 46.40 -7.05 30.92
CA ASN A 155 47.24 -5.86 30.75
C ASN A 155 46.67 -4.91 29.68
N PHE A 156 46.14 -3.78 30.15
CA PHE A 156 45.64 -2.65 29.38
C PHE A 156 46.75 -1.59 29.22
N GLY A 157 47.93 -2.02 28.75
CA GLY A 157 49.09 -1.16 28.44
C GLY A 157 49.77 -0.53 29.66
N GLN A 158 49.18 0.51 30.23
CA GLN A 158 49.67 1.19 31.45
C GLN A 158 49.08 0.62 32.74
N THR A 159 47.96 -0.10 32.64
CA THR A 159 47.21 -0.63 33.78
C THR A 159 47.14 -2.15 33.69
N ILE A 160 47.42 -2.83 34.81
CA ILE A 160 47.24 -4.29 34.93
C ILE A 160 46.11 -4.54 35.93
N LEU A 161 45.03 -5.15 35.45
CA LEU A 161 43.92 -5.61 36.28
C LEU A 161 44.19 -7.07 36.70
N ASN A 162 43.72 -7.44 37.88
CA ASN A 162 43.87 -8.78 38.44
C ASN A 162 42.66 -9.15 39.28
N THR A 163 41.79 -9.98 38.73
CA THR A 163 40.57 -10.47 39.39
C THR A 163 40.78 -11.88 39.96
N GLN A 164 39.99 -12.26 40.96
CA GLN A 164 40.10 -13.59 41.61
C GLN A 164 38.88 -14.49 41.33
N VAL A 165 37.80 -13.91 40.83
CA VAL A 165 36.61 -14.55 40.26
C VAL A 165 36.34 -13.92 38.89
N LEU A 166 35.19 -14.21 38.27
CA LEU A 166 34.71 -13.44 37.11
C LEU A 166 34.22 -12.09 37.63
N ASP A 167 34.92 -11.03 37.26
CA ASP A 167 34.72 -9.69 37.80
C ASP A 167 34.73 -8.66 36.67
N GLY A 168 33.89 -7.64 36.82
CA GLY A 168 33.65 -6.62 35.81
C GLY A 168 34.86 -5.72 35.59
N PHE A 169 35.06 -5.30 34.35
CA PHE A 169 36.00 -4.24 34.01
C PHE A 169 35.35 -3.17 33.13
N VAL A 170 35.94 -1.99 33.16
CA VAL A 170 35.63 -0.88 32.25
C VAL A 170 36.96 -0.33 31.75
N ALA A 171 37.10 -0.15 30.44
CA ALA A 171 38.31 0.37 29.83
C ALA A 171 38.00 1.36 28.72
N VAL A 172 38.90 2.32 28.52
CA VAL A 172 38.81 3.33 27.44
C VAL A 172 40.02 3.21 26.53
N ALA A 173 39.77 3.21 25.22
CA ALA A 173 40.78 3.22 24.17
C ALA A 173 40.69 4.50 23.34
N ASP A 174 41.85 5.02 22.92
CA ASP A 174 41.90 6.11 21.95
C ASP A 174 41.43 5.66 20.54
N PRO A 175 41.16 6.60 19.59
CA PRO A 175 40.73 6.25 18.24
C PRO A 175 41.72 5.44 17.39
N THR A 176 42.86 5.03 17.94
CA THR A 176 43.85 4.14 17.30
C THR A 176 44.02 2.81 18.03
N GLY A 177 43.15 2.53 19.01
CA GLY A 177 43.13 1.28 19.78
C GLY A 177 44.10 1.24 20.96
N ASN A 178 44.70 2.36 21.40
CA ASN A 178 45.57 2.36 22.58
C ASN A 178 44.77 2.52 23.87
N TRP A 179 44.99 1.62 24.83
CA TRP A 179 44.40 1.70 26.18
C TRP A 179 44.85 2.96 26.95
N MET A 180 43.88 3.80 27.31
CA MET A 180 44.07 5.04 28.05
C MET A 180 44.02 4.79 29.55
N TRP A 181 42.96 4.14 30.03
CA TRP A 181 42.80 3.67 31.40
C TRP A 181 41.90 2.43 31.43
N ALA A 182 41.97 1.67 32.53
CA ALA A 182 41.07 0.56 32.81
C ALA A 182 40.86 0.45 34.33
N THR A 183 39.67 0.01 34.75
CA THR A 183 39.31 -0.24 36.15
C THR A 183 38.53 -1.56 36.26
N ALA A 184 38.44 -2.13 37.47
CA ALA A 184 37.70 -3.36 37.73
C ALA A 184 36.89 -3.29 39.01
N PHE A 185 35.74 -3.94 39.02
CA PHE A 185 34.93 -4.20 40.21
C PHE A 185 35.48 -5.47 40.87
N GLN A 186 35.98 -5.38 42.10
CA GLN A 186 36.73 -6.48 42.72
C GLN A 186 35.89 -7.22 43.75
N THR A 187 35.50 -8.45 43.45
CA THR A 187 34.74 -9.30 44.37
C THR A 187 35.66 -10.13 45.24
N LEU A 188 35.45 -10.06 46.56
CA LEU A 188 36.14 -10.89 47.54
C LEU A 188 35.50 -12.30 47.56
N PRO A 189 36.21 -13.36 47.12
CA PRO A 189 35.61 -14.68 46.96
C PRO A 189 35.28 -15.33 48.32
N ASN A 190 33.98 -15.39 48.64
CA ASN A 190 33.44 -16.18 49.73
C ASN A 190 32.88 -17.52 49.22
N THR A 191 32.35 -17.55 47.99
CA THR A 191 31.97 -18.75 47.24
C THR A 191 32.66 -18.81 45.87
N THR A 192 32.46 -19.89 45.13
CA THR A 192 32.96 -20.03 43.74
C THR A 192 31.97 -19.51 42.69
N THR A 193 30.83 -18.94 43.12
CA THR A 193 29.80 -18.34 42.27
C THR A 193 29.66 -16.84 42.49
N ASP A 194 30.40 -16.28 43.46
CA ASP A 194 30.52 -14.84 43.66
C ASP A 194 31.18 -14.24 42.41
N ALA A 195 30.62 -13.16 41.89
CA ALA A 195 31.03 -12.54 40.63
C ALA A 195 30.48 -11.10 40.55
N SER A 196 31.08 -10.28 39.70
CA SER A 196 30.49 -9.03 39.23
C SER A 196 30.53 -9.01 37.70
N ILE A 197 29.37 -8.84 37.06
CA ILE A 197 29.24 -8.91 35.60
C ILE A 197 28.42 -7.69 35.15
N PRO A 198 29.07 -6.68 34.53
CA PRO A 198 28.37 -5.62 33.81
C PRO A 198 27.66 -6.23 32.60
N GLN A 199 26.61 -5.56 32.13
CA GLN A 199 25.80 -6.02 31.01
C GLN A 199 25.47 -4.90 30.02
N ALA A 200 25.34 -3.66 30.50
CA ALA A 200 25.06 -2.51 29.65
C ALA A 200 25.85 -1.26 30.11
N ILE A 201 26.22 -0.39 29.16
CA ILE A 201 27.00 0.83 29.38
C ILE A 201 26.39 2.05 28.67
N SER A 202 26.37 3.19 29.35
CA SER A 202 25.97 4.47 28.78
C SER A 202 26.99 5.56 29.12
N VAL A 203 26.99 6.63 28.33
CA VAL A 203 27.77 7.85 28.61
C VAL A 203 26.81 9.01 28.76
N ASP A 204 26.96 9.77 29.84
CA ASP A 204 26.08 10.88 30.13
C ASP A 204 26.51 12.19 29.44
N ASN A 205 25.64 13.21 29.54
CA ASN A 205 25.82 14.52 28.91
C ASN A 205 27.05 15.32 29.40
N VAL A 206 27.79 14.85 30.42
CA VAL A 206 29.07 15.43 30.86
C VAL A 206 30.28 14.54 30.57
N GLY A 207 30.07 13.40 29.91
CA GLY A 207 31.10 12.41 29.58
C GLY A 207 31.48 11.49 30.73
N ASP A 208 30.61 11.32 31.73
CA ASP A 208 30.74 10.26 32.73
C ASP A 208 30.13 8.95 32.24
N ILE A 209 30.72 7.84 32.66
CA ILE A 209 30.31 6.50 32.23
C ILE A 209 29.38 5.91 33.28
N VAL A 210 28.23 5.39 32.86
CA VAL A 210 27.28 4.64 33.69
C VAL A 210 27.32 3.18 33.26
N VAL A 211 27.49 2.27 34.22
CA VAL A 211 27.54 0.83 33.99
C VAL A 211 26.49 0.16 34.85
N ALA A 212 25.68 -0.69 34.22
CA ALA A 212 24.68 -1.51 34.90
C ALA A 212 24.97 -3.01 34.66
N GLY A 213 24.61 -3.85 35.63
CA GLY A 213 24.77 -5.30 35.55
C GLY A 213 24.41 -5.96 36.88
N TYR A 214 24.87 -7.19 37.11
CA TYR A 214 24.61 -7.90 38.36
C TYR A 214 25.89 -8.30 39.12
N PHE A 215 25.77 -8.47 40.43
CA PHE A 215 26.87 -8.91 41.28
C PHE A 215 26.39 -9.78 42.44
N SER A 216 27.26 -10.64 42.95
CA SER A 216 27.04 -11.41 44.18
C SER A 216 28.32 -11.58 45.00
N GLY A 217 28.18 -11.58 46.34
CA GLY A 217 29.31 -11.53 47.26
C GLY A 217 29.64 -10.11 47.74
N GLU A 218 30.87 -9.90 48.22
CA GLU A 218 31.38 -8.59 48.67
C GLU A 218 32.24 -7.96 47.56
N THR A 219 31.67 -7.01 46.82
CA THR A 219 32.28 -6.38 45.64
C THR A 219 32.65 -4.93 45.92
N ASP A 220 33.91 -4.56 45.68
CA ASP A 220 34.40 -3.18 45.71
C ASP A 220 34.34 -2.56 44.30
N PHE A 221 33.50 -1.54 44.14
CA PHE A 221 33.28 -0.83 42.87
C PHE A 221 34.27 0.32 42.62
N GLY A 222 35.34 0.45 43.43
CA GLY A 222 36.35 1.51 43.27
C GLY A 222 36.51 2.41 44.49
N GLY A 223 36.46 1.83 45.70
CA GLY A 223 36.50 2.51 46.99
C GLY A 223 35.20 2.41 47.80
N THR A 224 34.16 1.77 47.25
CA THR A 224 32.87 1.51 47.91
C THR A 224 32.53 0.04 47.73
N ALA A 225 32.53 -0.70 48.85
CA ALA A 225 32.19 -2.13 48.87
C ALA A 225 30.73 -2.35 49.29
N ILE A 226 30.01 -3.16 48.51
CA ILE A 226 28.65 -3.62 48.82
C ILE A 226 28.71 -5.15 48.95
N ASN A 227 27.97 -5.72 49.92
CA ASN A 227 27.95 -7.16 50.18
C ASN A 227 26.51 -7.69 50.13
N VAL A 228 26.23 -8.56 49.15
CA VAL A 228 24.91 -9.14 48.88
C VAL A 228 24.98 -10.67 48.87
N SER A 229 23.93 -11.32 49.37
CA SER A 229 23.88 -12.80 49.52
C SER A 229 23.12 -13.52 48.40
N ASN A 230 22.32 -12.79 47.64
CA ASN A 230 21.77 -13.21 46.35
C ASN A 230 22.36 -12.28 45.27
N PRO A 231 22.36 -12.67 43.99
CA PRO A 231 22.68 -11.73 42.93
C PRO A 231 21.72 -10.54 42.94
N GLU A 232 22.26 -9.33 43.00
CA GLU A 232 21.52 -8.06 42.90
C GLU A 232 22.02 -7.28 41.67
N VAL A 233 21.19 -6.39 41.14
CA VAL A 233 21.59 -5.41 40.12
C VAL A 233 22.44 -4.33 40.80
N PHE A 234 23.53 -3.92 40.14
CA PHE A 234 24.26 -2.69 40.46
C PHE A 234 24.12 -1.69 39.31
N ILE A 235 24.15 -0.41 39.67
CA ILE A 235 24.31 0.72 38.76
C ILE A 235 25.44 1.57 39.33
N ALA A 236 26.52 1.77 38.58
CA ALA A 236 27.71 2.49 39.00
C ALA A 236 28.04 3.61 38.02
N LYS A 237 28.34 4.81 38.54
CA LYS A 237 28.82 5.95 37.75
C LYS A 237 30.32 6.17 37.97
N LEU A 238 31.07 6.23 36.88
CA LEU A 238 32.51 6.40 36.81
C LEU A 238 32.87 7.71 36.12
N ASP A 239 33.95 8.36 36.56
CA ASP A 239 34.51 9.54 35.90
C ASP A 239 35.15 9.16 34.56
N GLY A 240 34.58 9.60 33.43
CA GLY A 240 35.01 9.13 32.11
C GLY A 240 36.47 9.47 31.74
N ALA A 241 37.08 10.44 32.42
CA ALA A 241 38.47 10.82 32.19
C ALA A 241 39.49 9.93 32.92
N ASN A 242 39.10 9.13 33.93
CA ASN A 242 40.05 8.35 34.74
C ASN A 242 39.48 7.08 35.41
N GLY A 243 38.21 6.75 35.24
CA GLY A 243 37.58 5.54 35.78
C GLY A 243 37.32 5.54 37.29
N ALA A 244 37.44 6.69 37.98
CA ALA A 244 37.17 6.76 39.41
C ALA A 244 35.66 6.72 39.71
N LEU A 245 35.26 5.92 40.71
CA LEU A 245 33.87 5.81 41.15
C LEU A 245 33.34 7.14 41.70
N LYS A 246 32.20 7.59 41.17
CA LYS A 246 31.43 8.73 41.67
C LYS A 246 30.34 8.28 42.64
N TRP A 247 29.57 7.26 42.28
CA TRP A 247 28.60 6.60 43.15
C TRP A 247 28.27 5.19 42.62
N VAL A 248 27.74 4.33 43.49
CA VAL A 248 27.16 3.03 43.14
C VAL A 248 25.89 2.81 43.97
N THR A 249 24.86 2.27 43.32
CA THR A 249 23.56 1.93 43.91
C THR A 249 23.23 0.48 43.54
N SER A 250 22.66 -0.29 44.47
CA SER A 250 22.18 -1.65 44.21
C SER A 250 20.70 -1.84 44.56
N GLY A 251 20.11 -2.88 43.98
CA GLY A 251 18.78 -3.37 44.29
C GLY A 251 18.47 -4.66 43.52
N GLY A 252 17.43 -5.37 43.91
CA GLY A 252 17.12 -6.67 43.31
C GLY A 252 16.16 -7.50 44.15
N GLY A 253 16.14 -8.80 43.86
CA GLY A 253 15.15 -9.75 44.38
C GLY A 253 15.75 -11.08 44.82
N ILE A 254 14.94 -12.14 44.70
CA ILE A 254 15.40 -13.52 44.85
C ILE A 254 15.67 -14.07 43.45
N GLY A 255 16.81 -14.75 43.28
CA GLY A 255 17.30 -15.16 41.97
C GLY A 255 18.02 -14.01 41.26
N GLN A 256 18.64 -14.32 40.11
CA GLN A 256 19.32 -13.32 39.30
C GLN A 256 18.30 -12.47 38.55
N GLN A 257 18.57 -11.18 38.44
CA GLN A 257 17.93 -10.27 37.49
C GLN A 257 18.94 -10.01 36.39
N VAL A 258 18.46 -9.88 35.16
CA VAL A 258 19.28 -9.59 33.98
C VAL A 258 19.07 -8.13 33.67
N VAL A 259 20.14 -7.34 33.62
CA VAL A 259 20.11 -6.02 32.98
C VAL A 259 20.20 -6.24 31.49
N THR A 260 19.34 -5.55 30.75
CA THR A 260 19.26 -5.61 29.28
C THR A 260 19.90 -4.38 28.66
N ASP A 261 19.56 -3.17 29.14
CA ASP A 261 20.09 -1.91 28.61
C ASP A 261 20.08 -0.76 29.66
N VAL A 262 20.86 0.30 29.42
CA VAL A 262 20.85 1.56 30.18
C VAL A 262 20.98 2.77 29.24
N VAL A 263 20.02 3.70 29.32
CA VAL A 263 20.06 4.98 28.60
C VAL A 263 20.06 6.18 29.53
N THR A 264 20.68 7.27 29.07
CA THR A 264 20.69 8.56 29.75
C THR A 264 19.74 9.53 29.05
N ASP A 265 18.79 10.13 29.77
CA ASP A 265 17.87 11.12 29.21
C ASP A 265 18.48 12.54 29.13
N LEU A 266 17.79 13.44 28.42
CA LEU A 266 18.26 14.82 28.21
C LEU A 266 18.45 15.63 29.51
N ASN A 267 17.85 15.22 30.63
CA ASN A 267 18.07 15.83 31.94
C ASN A 267 19.29 15.26 32.68
N GLY A 268 19.91 14.21 32.14
CA GLY A 268 21.00 13.46 32.77
C GLY A 268 20.52 12.42 33.79
N ASP A 269 19.22 12.10 33.80
CA ASP A 269 18.68 10.97 34.57
C ASP A 269 18.83 9.67 33.76
N TYR A 270 18.83 8.53 34.45
CA TYR A 270 19.10 7.21 33.88
C TYR A 270 17.87 6.33 33.91
N HIS A 271 17.67 5.56 32.84
CA HIS A 271 16.67 4.51 32.74
C HIS A 271 17.42 3.19 32.51
N ILE A 272 17.12 2.17 33.31
CA ILE A 272 17.78 0.86 33.24
C ILE A 272 16.70 -0.19 33.02
N SER A 273 16.76 -0.93 31.91
CA SER A 273 15.86 -2.05 31.63
C SER A 273 16.40 -3.34 32.27
N CYS A 274 15.49 -4.12 32.85
CA CYS A 274 15.82 -5.33 33.58
C CYS A 274 14.72 -6.39 33.43
N LEU A 275 15.11 -7.66 33.36
CA LEU A 275 14.21 -8.82 33.35
C LEU A 275 14.09 -9.42 34.77
N THR A 276 12.89 -9.87 35.14
CA THR A 276 12.68 -10.61 36.40
C THR A 276 11.57 -11.66 36.32
N GLN A 277 11.76 -12.72 37.13
CA GLN A 277 10.78 -13.77 37.41
C GLN A 277 10.31 -13.73 38.88
N ASN A 278 10.81 -12.79 39.68
CA ASN A 278 10.56 -12.66 41.13
C ASN A 278 10.39 -11.19 41.54
N ASN A 279 9.84 -10.96 42.74
CA ASN A 279 9.74 -9.60 43.29
C ASN A 279 11.12 -8.96 43.47
N VAL A 280 11.25 -7.70 43.07
CA VAL A 280 12.47 -6.88 43.18
C VAL A 280 12.25 -5.64 44.04
N LEU A 281 13.31 -5.18 44.69
CA LEU A 281 13.33 -4.01 45.59
C LEU A 281 14.58 -3.17 45.34
N PHE A 282 14.38 -1.90 45.00
CA PHE A 282 15.42 -0.88 44.85
C PHE A 282 15.17 0.24 45.86
N GLY A 283 15.97 0.28 46.92
CA GLY A 283 15.76 1.21 48.03
C GLY A 283 14.43 0.95 48.76
N THR A 284 13.45 1.83 48.57
CA THR A 284 12.07 1.68 49.07
C THR A 284 11.05 1.32 47.98
N THR A 285 11.46 1.27 46.72
CA THR A 285 10.58 1.07 45.56
C THR A 285 10.65 -0.39 45.11
N SER A 286 9.51 -1.04 44.91
CA SER A 286 9.44 -2.47 44.59
C SER A 286 8.55 -2.76 43.40
N TYR A 287 8.92 -3.75 42.60
CA TYR A 287 8.07 -4.34 41.56
C TYR A 287 7.79 -5.82 41.88
N SER A 288 6.59 -6.29 41.51
CA SER A 288 6.17 -7.69 41.66
C SER A 288 5.66 -8.16 40.30
N PRO A 289 6.28 -9.18 39.68
CA PRO A 289 5.93 -9.59 38.33
C PRO A 289 4.56 -10.27 38.25
N VAL A 290 3.98 -10.21 37.05
CA VAL A 290 2.64 -10.69 36.70
C VAL A 290 2.71 -11.93 35.79
N GLY A 291 3.69 -11.99 34.89
CA GLY A 291 3.94 -13.05 33.94
C GLY A 291 4.86 -14.17 34.42
N THR A 292 5.30 -15.00 33.48
CA THR A 292 6.38 -15.98 33.70
C THR A 292 7.75 -15.31 33.65
N GLN A 293 7.88 -14.23 32.90
CA GLN A 293 8.99 -13.29 32.90
C GLN A 293 8.47 -11.90 32.54
N ASP A 294 8.80 -10.92 33.37
CA ASP A 294 8.43 -9.51 33.17
C ASP A 294 9.68 -8.67 32.96
N SER A 295 9.47 -7.54 32.31
CA SER A 295 10.44 -6.45 32.24
C SER A 295 10.09 -5.34 33.21
N PHE A 296 11.11 -4.69 33.78
CA PHE A 296 10.94 -3.49 34.59
C PHE A 296 12.02 -2.46 34.29
N ILE A 297 11.64 -1.20 34.26
CA ILE A 297 12.51 -0.06 34.01
C ILE A 297 12.72 0.70 35.31
N VAL A 298 13.96 0.75 35.80
CA VAL A 298 14.34 1.56 36.97
C VAL A 298 14.68 2.97 36.48
N LYS A 299 13.95 3.99 36.94
CA LYS A 299 14.37 5.40 36.75
C LYS A 299 15.23 5.83 37.93
N MET A 300 16.36 6.46 37.64
CA MET A 300 17.34 6.94 38.61
C MET A 300 17.78 8.37 38.28
N SER A 301 17.89 9.23 39.28
CA SER A 301 18.41 10.58 39.11
C SER A 301 19.88 10.58 38.68
N SER A 302 20.36 11.64 38.02
CA SER A 302 21.80 11.96 37.81
C SER A 302 22.71 11.78 39.04
N ALA A 303 22.15 11.90 40.26
CA ALA A 303 22.83 11.74 41.55
C ALA A 303 22.79 10.30 42.15
N GLY A 304 22.34 9.30 41.40
CA GLY A 304 22.31 7.89 41.83
C GLY A 304 21.13 7.46 42.71
N THR A 305 20.13 8.34 42.90
CA THR A 305 18.92 8.04 43.69
C THR A 305 17.80 7.47 42.80
N VAL A 306 17.26 6.31 43.17
CA VAL A 306 16.12 5.69 42.46
C VAL A 306 14.86 6.54 42.66
N THR A 307 14.22 6.96 41.56
CA THR A 307 13.03 7.82 41.55
C THR A 307 11.75 7.07 41.23
N GLY A 308 11.82 5.93 40.53
CA GLY A 308 10.66 5.08 40.23
C GLY A 308 11.01 3.75 39.60
N ILE A 309 10.03 2.86 39.50
CA ILE A 309 10.08 1.64 38.69
C ILE A 309 8.80 1.57 37.86
N SER A 310 8.91 1.34 36.55
CA SER A 310 7.80 0.98 35.65
C SER A 310 7.89 -0.51 35.32
N GLY A 311 6.77 -1.22 35.15
CA GLY A 311 6.76 -2.65 34.87
C GLY A 311 5.90 -3.02 33.67
N TYR A 312 6.34 -4.03 32.93
CA TYR A 312 5.73 -4.56 31.71
C TYR A 312 5.67 -6.08 31.83
N GLY A 313 4.46 -6.64 31.84
CA GLY A 313 4.24 -8.05 32.13
C GLY A 313 2.84 -8.49 31.78
N ILE A 314 2.71 -9.73 31.32
CA ILE A 314 1.46 -10.30 30.80
C ILE A 314 1.17 -11.60 31.57
N PRO A 315 -0.04 -11.80 32.13
CA PRO A 315 -0.33 -12.95 32.98
C PRO A 315 0.03 -14.31 32.36
N SER A 316 0.98 -15.01 32.98
CA SER A 316 1.51 -16.32 32.54
C SER A 316 2.31 -16.34 31.22
N GLN A 317 2.70 -15.19 30.67
CA GLN A 317 3.45 -15.05 29.42
C GLN A 317 4.79 -14.30 29.64
N VAL A 318 5.62 -14.21 28.60
CA VAL A 318 6.91 -13.49 28.60
C VAL A 318 6.79 -12.07 28.03
N VAL A 319 7.46 -11.10 28.67
CA VAL A 319 7.78 -9.78 28.11
C VAL A 319 9.24 -9.43 28.39
N SER A 320 10.00 -9.17 27.33
CA SER A 320 11.39 -8.71 27.38
C SER A 320 11.51 -7.35 26.69
N VAL A 321 11.79 -6.28 27.46
CA VAL A 321 12.30 -5.00 26.93
C VAL A 321 13.81 -5.14 26.87
N GLU A 322 14.35 -5.20 25.66
CA GLU A 322 15.74 -5.56 25.42
C GLU A 322 16.59 -4.31 25.15
N TYR A 323 16.04 -3.33 24.43
CA TYR A 323 16.72 -2.08 24.08
C TYR A 323 15.86 -0.86 24.42
N MET A 324 16.52 0.27 24.68
CA MET A 324 15.89 1.57 24.86
C MET A 324 16.61 2.63 24.03
N SER A 325 15.91 3.70 23.70
CA SER A 325 16.54 4.90 23.14
C SER A 325 15.76 6.16 23.56
N ILE A 326 16.34 7.34 23.33
CA ILE A 326 15.79 8.63 23.73
C ILE A 326 15.71 9.53 22.49
N ASP A 327 14.54 10.07 22.19
CA ASP A 327 14.37 11.01 21.06
C ASP A 327 14.85 12.44 21.39
N SER A 328 14.89 13.31 20.38
CA SER A 328 15.30 14.71 20.51
C SER A 328 14.46 15.54 21.49
N THR A 329 13.26 15.05 21.84
CA THR A 329 12.35 15.66 22.82
C THR A 329 12.53 15.10 24.24
N GLY A 330 13.28 14.01 24.40
CA GLY A 330 13.49 13.30 25.66
C GLY A 330 12.42 12.26 25.97
N ALA A 331 11.63 11.81 24.99
CA ALA A 331 10.73 10.67 25.15
C ALA A 331 11.52 9.36 25.13
N LEU A 332 11.07 8.40 25.94
CA LEU A 332 11.73 7.10 26.11
C LEU A 332 11.09 6.08 25.17
N TYR A 333 11.89 5.52 24.29
CA TYR A 333 11.51 4.42 23.40
C TYR A 333 11.97 3.11 24.00
N LEU A 334 11.15 2.07 23.88
CA LEU A 334 11.42 0.71 24.35
C LEU A 334 11.22 -0.25 23.19
N GLY A 335 12.18 -1.14 22.95
CA GLY A 335 12.09 -2.23 21.99
C GLY A 335 12.31 -3.58 22.66
N GLY A 336 11.71 -4.64 22.12
CA GLY A 336 11.99 -6.01 22.55
C GLY A 336 10.94 -7.00 22.06
N ILE A 337 10.79 -8.14 22.76
CA ILE A 337 9.91 -9.24 22.37
C ILE A 337 8.83 -9.56 23.41
N PHE A 338 7.65 -10.00 22.98
CA PHE A 338 6.53 -10.31 23.88
C PHE A 338 5.58 -11.40 23.36
N GLU A 339 4.85 -12.05 24.28
CA GLU A 339 3.84 -13.07 23.98
C GLU A 339 2.44 -12.64 24.48
N GLY A 340 1.41 -12.79 23.65
CA GLY A 340 0.02 -12.42 24.00
C GLY A 340 -0.25 -10.91 23.95
N THR A 341 -1.13 -10.39 24.81
CA THR A 341 -1.57 -8.98 24.77
C THR A 341 -0.89 -8.14 25.86
N LEU A 342 -0.10 -7.15 25.46
CA LEU A 342 0.46 -6.11 26.33
C LEU A 342 -0.37 -4.83 26.20
N ALA A 343 -0.81 -4.26 27.32
CA ALA A 343 -1.56 -3.00 27.32
C ALA A 343 -1.12 -2.09 28.45
N GLN A 344 -1.16 -0.79 28.19
CA GLN A 344 -0.97 0.29 29.17
C GLN A 344 -2.02 1.38 28.91
N SER A 345 -2.00 2.46 29.70
CA SER A 345 -2.90 3.60 29.46
C SER A 345 -2.53 4.30 28.14
N GLY A 346 -3.36 4.12 27.12
CA GLY A 346 -3.25 4.79 25.81
C GLY A 346 -2.87 3.89 24.63
N TRP A 347 -2.54 2.62 24.84
CA TRP A 347 -2.29 1.66 23.74
C TRP A 347 -2.43 0.21 24.20
N SER A 348 -2.69 -0.69 23.25
CA SER A 348 -2.74 -2.14 23.45
C SER A 348 -2.22 -2.85 22.21
N ILE A 349 -1.23 -3.72 22.37
CA ILE A 349 -0.64 -4.53 21.30
C ILE A 349 -0.82 -6.02 21.62
N THR A 350 -1.00 -6.85 20.59
CA THR A 350 -1.15 -8.30 20.74
C THR A 350 -0.24 -9.02 19.77
N ALA A 351 0.67 -9.84 20.30
CA ALA A 351 1.50 -10.73 19.50
C ALA A 351 0.58 -11.69 18.72
N ASN A 352 0.51 -11.50 17.41
CA ASN A 352 -0.41 -12.13 16.48
C ASN A 352 0.28 -12.68 15.22
N LYS A 353 1.60 -12.50 15.10
CA LYS A 353 2.39 -12.99 13.97
C LYS A 353 2.79 -14.45 14.20
N GLY A 354 3.38 -14.80 15.34
CA GLY A 354 3.42 -16.21 15.75
C GLY A 354 4.53 -16.65 16.70
N GLY A 355 4.37 -16.39 17.99
CA GLY A 355 5.30 -16.86 19.02
C GLY A 355 5.55 -15.74 20.00
N SER A 356 6.82 -15.37 20.15
CA SER A 356 7.20 -14.04 20.65
C SER A 356 7.44 -13.12 19.46
N ASP A 357 6.67 -12.05 19.35
CA ASP A 357 6.79 -11.06 18.26
C ASP A 357 7.59 -9.83 18.75
N VAL A 358 8.16 -9.02 17.85
CA VAL A 358 8.85 -7.76 18.21
C VAL A 358 7.83 -6.65 18.47
N PHE A 359 8.11 -5.80 19.47
CA PHE A 359 7.37 -4.57 19.74
C PHE A 359 8.28 -3.35 19.84
N PHE A 360 7.70 -2.18 19.54
CA PHE A 360 8.26 -0.87 19.84
C PHE A 360 7.22 -0.02 20.58
N ILE A 361 7.61 0.65 21.66
CA ILE A 361 6.75 1.53 22.46
C ILE A 361 7.42 2.90 22.60
N LYS A 362 6.71 3.97 22.23
CA LYS A 362 7.04 5.34 22.62
C LYS A 362 6.34 5.71 23.92
N LYS A 363 7.13 6.11 24.93
CA LYS A 363 6.65 6.72 26.16
C LYS A 363 6.85 8.24 26.11
N GLY A 364 5.76 8.96 25.89
CA GLY A 364 5.71 10.41 25.72
C GLY A 364 6.24 11.19 26.93
N SER A 365 6.81 12.36 26.64
CA SER A 365 7.54 13.23 27.57
C SER A 365 6.95 14.66 27.62
N GLY A 366 5.63 14.81 27.56
CA GLY A 366 5.00 16.13 27.53
C GLY A 366 3.48 16.14 27.61
N PRO A 367 2.86 17.34 27.61
CA PRO A 367 1.41 17.50 27.79
C PRO A 367 0.56 16.95 26.63
N SER A 368 1.14 16.72 25.45
CA SER A 368 0.45 16.07 24.31
C SER A 368 0.36 14.55 24.42
N ASN A 369 1.13 13.93 25.34
CA ASN A 369 1.03 12.52 25.74
C ASN A 369 0.88 11.49 24.59
N SER A 370 1.57 11.71 23.47
CA SER A 370 1.55 10.86 22.26
C SER A 370 2.33 9.56 22.48
N ASN A 371 1.76 8.69 23.33
CA ASN A 371 2.24 7.33 23.52
C ASN A 371 1.68 6.46 22.41
N TRP A 372 2.54 5.64 21.79
CA TRP A 372 2.12 4.63 20.82
C TRP A 372 2.88 3.34 21.07
N ALA A 373 2.34 2.24 20.55
CA ALA A 373 2.99 0.95 20.54
C ALA A 373 2.65 0.21 19.24
N VAL A 374 3.66 -0.34 18.56
CA VAL A 374 3.50 -1.13 17.33
C VAL A 374 4.26 -2.44 17.41
N ILE A 375 3.91 -3.36 16.51
CA ILE A 375 4.46 -4.72 16.45
C ILE A 375 4.86 -5.09 15.03
N GLY A 376 5.86 -5.95 14.92
CA GLY A 376 6.30 -6.58 13.69
C GLY A 376 6.80 -7.98 14.00
N GLY A 377 6.63 -8.92 13.07
CA GLY A 377 7.04 -10.29 13.33
C GLY A 377 6.80 -11.30 12.21
N THR A 378 7.35 -12.49 12.41
CA THR A 378 7.18 -13.67 11.55
C THR A 378 6.17 -14.66 12.15
N ASN A 379 5.95 -15.79 11.49
CA ASN A 379 5.14 -16.91 12.03
C ASN A 379 5.88 -17.75 13.10
N GLY A 380 7.03 -17.29 13.60
CA GLY A 380 7.87 -17.93 14.60
C GLY A 380 8.39 -16.94 15.63
N ASN A 381 9.21 -17.41 16.57
CA ASN A 381 9.83 -16.51 17.55
C ASN A 381 10.81 -15.55 16.86
N ASP A 382 10.53 -14.27 16.98
CA ASP A 382 11.38 -13.19 16.49
C ASP A 382 12.37 -12.73 17.56
N VAL A 383 13.29 -11.87 17.15
CA VAL A 383 14.38 -11.34 17.98
C VAL A 383 14.65 -9.89 17.62
N LEU A 384 14.94 -9.08 18.64
CA LEU A 384 15.51 -7.75 18.49
C LEU A 384 16.97 -7.81 18.97
N GLU A 385 17.90 -7.25 18.20
CA GLU A 385 19.34 -7.32 18.49
C GLU A 385 20.01 -5.93 18.47
N GLY A 386 19.25 -4.88 18.16
CA GLY A 386 19.69 -3.50 18.30
C GLY A 386 18.60 -2.50 17.92
N MET A 387 18.63 -1.32 18.53
CA MET A 387 17.67 -0.24 18.29
C MET A 387 18.33 1.10 18.59
N GLU A 388 18.30 2.05 17.65
CA GLU A 388 18.87 3.39 17.79
C GLU A 388 17.98 4.48 17.16
N MET A 389 18.24 5.75 17.50
CA MET A 389 17.46 6.90 17.01
C MET A 389 18.28 7.79 16.06
N THR A 390 17.72 8.13 14.89
CA THR A 390 18.31 9.17 14.01
C THR A 390 18.10 10.57 14.59
N SER A 391 18.84 11.57 14.10
CA SER A 391 18.65 12.97 14.49
C SER A 391 17.28 13.56 14.09
N LYS A 392 16.51 12.85 13.26
CA LYS A 392 15.14 13.20 12.82
C LYS A 392 14.03 12.49 13.62
N ASP A 393 14.38 11.77 14.69
CA ASP A 393 13.47 10.96 15.52
C ASP A 393 12.83 9.75 14.77
N GLU A 394 13.48 9.25 13.71
CA GLU A 394 13.20 7.92 13.15
C GLU A 394 13.94 6.86 13.97
N LEU A 395 13.21 5.84 14.43
CA LEU A 395 13.74 4.70 15.16
C LEU A 395 14.21 3.65 14.15
N ILE A 396 15.49 3.27 14.20
CA ILE A 396 16.05 2.21 13.35
C ILE A 396 16.34 0.99 14.23
N PHE A 397 16.02 -0.19 13.75
CA PHE A 397 16.27 -1.44 14.48
C PHE A 397 17.00 -2.48 13.62
N THR A 398 17.53 -3.50 14.29
CA THR A 398 18.05 -4.71 13.64
C THR A 398 17.71 -5.97 14.42
N GLY A 399 17.62 -7.09 13.70
CA GLY A 399 17.41 -8.43 14.22
C GLY A 399 17.76 -9.47 13.15
N TYR A 400 17.09 -10.61 13.17
CA TYR A 400 17.13 -11.57 12.06
C TYR A 400 15.84 -12.36 11.94
N ALA A 401 15.46 -12.69 10.71
CA ALA A 401 14.22 -13.38 10.37
C ALA A 401 14.53 -14.63 9.54
N GLN A 402 13.68 -15.66 9.65
CA GLN A 402 13.78 -16.91 8.86
C GLN A 402 12.60 -17.14 7.90
N GLY A 403 11.65 -16.20 7.88
CA GLY A 403 10.45 -16.22 7.05
C GLY A 403 9.89 -14.81 6.98
N THR A 404 8.79 -14.62 6.27
CA THR A 404 8.22 -13.30 6.02
C THR A 404 7.96 -12.54 7.32
N PHE A 405 8.70 -11.45 7.53
CA PHE A 405 8.49 -10.49 8.61
C PHE A 405 7.46 -9.47 8.14
N THR A 406 6.40 -9.26 8.91
CA THR A 406 5.28 -8.38 8.54
C THR A 406 5.06 -7.32 9.62
N ALA A 407 4.94 -6.06 9.21
CA ALA A 407 4.97 -4.92 10.12
C ALA A 407 4.19 -3.74 9.53
N GLY A 408 2.98 -3.49 10.05
CA GLY A 408 2.01 -2.63 9.36
C GLY A 408 1.63 -3.20 8.00
N ASN A 409 1.62 -2.35 6.97
CA ASN A 409 1.46 -2.69 5.55
C ASN A 409 2.76 -3.22 4.90
N LYS A 410 3.94 -2.98 5.48
CA LYS A 410 5.21 -3.44 4.92
C LYS A 410 5.48 -4.92 5.28
N ALA A 411 6.06 -5.67 4.35
CA ALA A 411 6.48 -7.06 4.54
C ALA A 411 7.78 -7.36 3.79
N ILE A 412 8.62 -8.24 4.34
CA ILE A 412 9.87 -8.66 3.69
C ILE A 412 10.16 -10.15 3.93
N THR A 413 10.69 -10.86 2.93
CA THR A 413 10.87 -12.33 2.96
C THR A 413 12.34 -12.72 2.72
N PRO A 414 13.05 -13.23 3.75
CA PRO A 414 14.37 -13.89 3.66
C PRO A 414 14.45 -15.11 2.73
N ASP A 415 15.63 -15.38 2.14
CA ASP A 415 15.90 -16.61 1.34
C ASP A 415 16.28 -17.82 2.21
N GLY A 416 15.27 -18.34 2.92
CA GLY A 416 15.23 -19.72 3.44
C GLY A 416 16.00 -20.02 4.74
N ASN A 417 17.09 -19.32 5.03
CA ASN A 417 17.82 -19.40 6.30
C ASN A 417 17.57 -18.14 7.15
N PHE A 418 18.40 -17.88 8.17
CA PHE A 418 18.33 -16.61 8.89
C PHE A 418 19.01 -15.54 8.06
N ASP A 419 18.27 -14.47 7.73
CA ASP A 419 18.83 -13.23 7.20
C ASP A 419 18.84 -12.16 8.29
N ALA A 420 19.81 -11.25 8.24
CA ALA A 420 19.78 -10.06 9.05
C ALA A 420 18.67 -9.13 8.57
N LEU A 421 17.84 -8.68 9.50
CA LEU A 421 16.72 -7.77 9.27
C LEU A 421 17.08 -6.37 9.77
N VAL A 422 16.66 -5.36 9.04
CA VAL A 422 16.67 -3.95 9.43
C VAL A 422 15.35 -3.29 9.04
N GLY A 423 15.02 -2.18 9.71
CA GLY A 423 13.86 -1.39 9.34
C GLY A 423 13.76 -0.08 10.10
N GLY A 424 12.88 0.79 9.61
CA GLY A 424 12.57 2.09 10.20
C GLY A 424 11.16 2.14 10.78
N VAL A 425 11.01 2.85 11.91
CA VAL A 425 9.71 3.22 12.49
C VAL A 425 9.72 4.72 12.75
N SER A 426 8.71 5.42 12.22
CA SER A 426 8.59 6.86 12.33
C SER A 426 8.35 7.32 13.77
N LYS A 427 8.58 8.62 14.04
CA LYS A 427 8.27 9.24 15.35
C LYS A 427 6.80 9.13 15.77
N THR A 428 5.88 8.86 14.84
CA THR A 428 4.44 8.66 15.08
C THR A 428 4.04 7.19 15.22
N GLY A 429 4.96 6.24 14.97
CA GLY A 429 4.71 4.80 15.10
C GLY A 429 4.43 4.07 13.79
N SER A 430 4.47 4.76 12.64
CA SER A 430 4.28 4.12 11.32
C SER A 430 5.56 3.40 10.90
N TRP A 431 5.45 2.20 10.31
CA TRP A 431 6.59 1.52 9.70
C TRP A 431 6.98 2.24 8.42
N THR A 432 8.24 2.66 8.28
CA THR A 432 8.69 3.45 7.12
C THR A 432 9.25 2.56 6.02
N TRP A 433 10.08 1.58 6.36
CA TRP A 433 10.70 0.65 5.41
C TRP A 433 11.26 -0.60 6.13
N LEU A 434 11.52 -1.65 5.35
CA LEU A 434 12.17 -2.89 5.80
C LEU A 434 13.25 -3.29 4.76
N ASP A 435 14.39 -3.82 5.20
CA ASP A 435 15.42 -4.38 4.31
C ASP A 435 16.10 -5.60 4.98
N VAL A 436 16.61 -6.55 4.19
CA VAL A 436 17.28 -7.78 4.65
C VAL A 436 18.57 -8.06 3.88
N THR A 437 19.45 -8.92 4.40
CA THR A 437 20.69 -9.32 3.69
C THR A 437 20.48 -10.19 2.44
N ASP A 438 19.29 -10.79 2.29
CA ASP A 438 18.83 -11.66 1.21
C ASP A 438 19.88 -12.64 0.67
N SER A 439 20.18 -13.66 1.48
CA SER A 439 21.23 -14.64 1.19
C SER A 439 20.81 -16.07 1.57
N PRO A 440 21.20 -17.09 0.76
CA PRO A 440 20.89 -18.49 1.06
C PRO A 440 21.78 -19.10 2.18
N ASP A 441 22.68 -18.32 2.78
CA ASP A 441 23.55 -18.72 3.89
C ASP A 441 22.95 -18.26 5.23
N PHE A 442 23.74 -18.00 6.29
CA PHE A 442 23.20 -17.58 7.59
C PHE A 442 23.79 -16.24 7.99
N GLU A 443 22.95 -15.23 8.00
CA GLU A 443 23.26 -13.86 8.35
C GLU A 443 22.43 -13.44 9.58
N THR A 444 23.04 -12.71 10.51
CA THR A 444 22.34 -12.19 11.70
C THR A 444 22.71 -10.75 11.96
N GLY A 445 21.71 -9.89 12.23
CA GLY A 445 21.95 -8.59 12.87
C GLY A 445 22.28 -8.80 14.34
N ARG A 446 23.24 -8.06 14.89
CA ARG A 446 23.76 -8.20 16.27
C ARG A 446 23.88 -6.88 17.02
N GLY A 447 23.79 -5.76 16.33
CA GLY A 447 23.86 -4.42 16.90
C GLY A 447 23.81 -3.36 15.83
N ILE A 448 23.44 -2.15 16.23
CA ILE A 448 23.26 -0.99 15.35
C ILE A 448 23.91 0.23 15.98
N ALA A 449 24.50 1.09 15.17
CA ALA A 449 25.04 2.38 15.59
C ALA A 449 24.78 3.43 14.51
N ILE A 450 24.43 4.64 14.93
CA ILE A 450 24.20 5.78 14.03
C ILE A 450 25.29 6.82 14.28
N ASN A 451 25.99 7.22 13.22
CA ASN A 451 27.07 8.19 13.35
C ASN A 451 26.55 9.64 13.39
N GLY A 452 27.45 10.61 13.59
CA GLY A 452 27.10 12.04 13.65
C GLY A 452 26.62 12.68 12.33
N THR A 453 26.35 11.88 11.29
CA THR A 453 25.78 12.31 10.01
C THR A 453 24.55 11.49 9.61
N ASP A 454 23.87 10.85 10.57
CA ASP A 454 22.70 9.95 10.37
C ASP A 454 22.95 8.75 9.43
N VAL A 455 24.20 8.39 9.16
CA VAL A 455 24.50 7.11 8.50
C VAL A 455 24.32 6.01 9.55
N VAL A 456 23.55 4.99 9.19
CA VAL A 456 23.33 3.80 9.99
C VAL A 456 24.43 2.80 9.67
N ALA A 457 24.95 2.10 10.68
CA ALA A 457 25.71 0.88 10.48
C ALA A 457 25.18 -0.25 11.37
N VAL A 458 24.90 -1.38 10.74
CA VAL A 458 24.56 -2.64 11.40
C VAL A 458 25.78 -3.54 11.41
N VAL A 459 26.09 -4.06 12.59
CA VAL A 459 27.06 -5.14 12.76
C VAL A 459 26.31 -6.46 12.87
N GLY A 460 26.91 -7.51 12.32
CA GLY A 460 26.34 -8.82 12.37
C GLY A 460 27.37 -9.93 12.18
N ALA A 461 26.93 -11.16 12.38
CA ALA A 461 27.73 -12.35 12.14
C ALA A 461 27.12 -13.14 10.98
N PHE A 462 27.98 -13.70 10.13
CA PHE A 462 27.58 -14.52 9.00
C PHE A 462 28.43 -15.78 8.81
N ALA A 463 27.78 -16.87 8.42
CA ALA A 463 28.34 -18.20 8.18
C ALA A 463 27.48 -18.93 7.15
N GLY A 464 27.88 -20.09 6.64
CA GLY A 464 27.05 -20.75 5.63
C GLY A 464 27.29 -22.22 5.36
N GLN A 465 26.36 -22.79 4.60
CA GLN A 465 26.44 -24.15 4.05
C GLN A 465 26.89 -24.16 2.58
N SER A 466 26.85 -23.01 1.91
CA SER A 466 27.38 -22.88 0.55
C SER A 466 28.91 -23.10 0.54
N SER A 467 29.47 -23.28 -0.65
CA SER A 467 30.92 -23.45 -0.81
C SER A 467 31.72 -22.16 -0.56
N SER A 468 31.06 -21.00 -0.45
CA SER A 468 31.69 -19.69 -0.24
C SER A 468 30.64 -18.70 0.29
N PRO A 469 30.31 -18.74 1.59
CA PRO A 469 29.24 -17.92 2.16
C PRO A 469 29.48 -16.42 1.99
N SER A 470 28.46 -15.68 1.56
CA SER A 470 28.65 -14.29 1.13
C SER A 470 27.39 -13.43 1.17
N ILE A 471 27.52 -12.23 1.73
CA ILE A 471 26.51 -11.16 1.68
C ILE A 471 26.80 -10.26 0.49
N THR A 472 25.75 -9.80 -0.22
CA THR A 472 25.87 -8.80 -1.29
C THR A 472 24.88 -7.67 -1.09
N LYS A 473 25.35 -6.42 -1.10
CA LYS A 473 24.54 -5.18 -1.08
C LYS A 473 25.09 -4.20 -2.11
N ASP A 474 24.23 -3.58 -2.94
CA ASP A 474 24.58 -2.69 -4.06
C ASP A 474 25.85 -3.11 -4.82
N GLY A 475 25.81 -4.33 -5.39
CA GLY A 475 26.92 -4.91 -6.15
C GLY A 475 28.21 -5.20 -5.36
N THR A 476 28.28 -4.86 -4.08
CA THR A 476 29.42 -5.11 -3.19
C THR A 476 29.22 -6.42 -2.44
N THR A 477 30.10 -7.40 -2.68
CA THR A 477 30.06 -8.72 -2.04
C THR A 477 31.20 -8.88 -1.03
N VAL A 478 30.88 -9.34 0.18
CA VAL A 478 31.86 -9.86 1.16
C VAL A 478 31.70 -11.37 1.31
N THR A 479 32.80 -12.09 1.57
CA THR A 479 32.80 -13.55 1.66
C THR A 479 33.44 -14.00 2.97
N SER A 480 32.82 -14.95 3.65
CA SER A 480 33.34 -15.60 4.85
C SER A 480 34.72 -16.23 4.60
N THR A 481 35.61 -16.08 5.58
CA THR A 481 36.92 -16.74 5.59
C THR A 481 36.84 -18.17 6.17
N GLY A 482 35.74 -18.48 6.86
CA GLY A 482 35.28 -19.82 7.24
C GLY A 482 34.97 -19.92 8.73
N GLY A 483 33.80 -20.46 9.08
CA GLY A 483 33.24 -20.37 10.44
C GLY A 483 32.16 -19.30 10.45
N TRP A 484 31.98 -18.61 11.58
CA TRP A 484 31.26 -17.34 11.64
C TRP A 484 32.26 -16.18 11.56
N ASP A 485 32.11 -15.32 10.56
CA ASP A 485 32.85 -14.06 10.44
C ASP A 485 31.91 -12.87 10.74
N VAL A 486 32.47 -11.70 11.05
CA VAL A 486 31.71 -10.46 11.31
C VAL A 486 31.62 -9.62 10.04
N TYR A 487 30.45 -9.01 9.81
CA TYR A 487 30.25 -7.97 8.80
C TYR A 487 29.78 -6.66 9.43
N VAL A 488 30.02 -5.56 8.72
CA VAL A 488 29.45 -4.24 8.95
C VAL A 488 28.83 -3.79 7.64
N TRP A 489 27.53 -3.50 7.70
CA TRP A 489 26.72 -2.98 6.61
C TRP A 489 26.31 -1.56 6.97
N ALA A 490 26.67 -0.57 6.16
CA ALA A 490 26.37 0.84 6.41
C ALA A 490 25.61 1.47 5.25
N PHE A 491 24.52 2.17 5.58
CA PHE A 491 23.53 2.73 4.66
C PHE A 491 22.96 4.06 5.19
N ASP A 492 22.33 4.84 4.30
CA ASP A 492 21.58 6.06 4.65
C ASP A 492 20.08 5.71 4.72
N SER A 493 19.46 5.74 5.91
CA SER A 493 18.03 5.38 6.04
C SER A 493 17.10 6.33 5.29
N SER A 494 17.53 7.56 4.99
CA SER A 494 16.69 8.53 4.27
C SER A 494 16.61 8.28 2.77
N MET A 495 17.33 7.28 2.26
CA MET A 495 17.19 6.75 0.89
C MET A 495 16.62 5.32 0.88
N LYS A 496 16.02 4.89 1.99
CA LYS A 496 15.24 3.65 2.09
C LYS A 496 13.73 3.90 2.22
N GLN A 497 13.32 5.18 2.23
CA GLN A 497 11.92 5.57 2.32
C GLN A 497 11.22 5.33 0.97
N ASP A 498 9.99 4.87 1.07
CA ASP A 498 9.11 4.38 0.01
C ASP A 498 7.68 4.73 0.50
N SER A 499 7.25 5.92 0.11
CA SER A 499 6.14 6.66 0.73
C SER A 499 4.76 6.22 0.26
N ASP A 500 4.61 5.79 -0.99
CA ASP A 500 3.38 5.25 -1.57
C ASP A 500 3.35 3.71 -1.64
N SER A 501 4.47 3.03 -1.34
CA SER A 501 4.57 1.56 -1.26
C SER A 501 4.60 0.83 -2.61
N ASP A 502 5.00 1.51 -3.67
CA ASP A 502 5.05 0.95 -5.03
C ASP A 502 6.26 0.02 -5.28
N GLY A 503 7.31 0.15 -4.44
CA GLY A 503 8.56 -0.62 -4.50
C GLY A 503 9.77 0.14 -5.03
N VAL A 504 9.62 1.38 -5.46
CA VAL A 504 10.66 2.34 -5.85
C VAL A 504 10.87 3.33 -4.69
N PRO A 505 12.08 3.49 -4.16
CA PRO A 505 12.30 4.45 -3.07
C PRO A 505 12.19 5.91 -3.53
N ASP A 506 11.65 6.81 -2.69
CA ASP A 506 11.38 8.25 -2.92
C ASP A 506 12.51 9.10 -3.56
N PHE A 507 13.74 8.58 -3.64
CA PHE A 507 14.91 9.26 -4.21
C PHE A 507 15.25 8.81 -5.63
N GLU A 508 14.77 7.64 -6.04
CA GLU A 508 14.86 7.06 -7.40
C GLU A 508 13.52 7.14 -8.13
N ASP A 509 12.44 7.40 -7.39
CA ASP A 509 11.08 7.57 -7.88
C ASP A 509 10.84 8.95 -8.54
N ASN A 510 10.21 8.97 -9.72
CA ASN A 510 9.77 10.16 -10.44
C ASN A 510 8.35 10.64 -10.05
N CYS A 511 7.57 9.84 -9.31
CA CYS A 511 6.35 10.24 -8.63
C CYS A 511 6.31 9.82 -7.14
N PRO A 512 7.17 10.35 -6.24
CA PRO A 512 7.39 9.93 -4.82
C PRO A 512 6.21 9.86 -3.83
N THR A 513 4.96 10.03 -4.29
CA THR A 513 3.72 9.98 -3.51
C THR A 513 2.54 9.44 -4.34
N VAL A 514 2.77 8.89 -5.53
CA VAL A 514 1.76 8.36 -6.46
C VAL A 514 2.35 7.13 -7.13
N ALA A 515 1.97 5.96 -6.59
CA ALA A 515 2.56 4.67 -6.93
C ALA A 515 2.61 4.41 -8.44
N ASN A 516 3.81 4.37 -9.02
CA ASN A 516 4.03 4.13 -10.44
C ASN A 516 5.24 3.18 -10.68
N PRO A 517 5.12 1.87 -10.39
CA PRO A 517 6.27 0.94 -10.42
C PRO A 517 6.98 0.80 -11.77
N GLY A 518 6.33 1.25 -12.85
CA GLY A 518 6.88 1.31 -14.20
C GLY A 518 7.79 2.51 -14.47
N GLN A 519 7.73 3.56 -13.65
CA GLN A 519 8.51 4.80 -13.76
C GLN A 519 8.41 5.43 -15.17
N GLY A 520 7.18 5.47 -15.69
CA GLY A 520 6.85 6.13 -16.97
C GLY A 520 7.18 7.62 -16.93
N ASN A 521 7.64 8.16 -18.06
CA ASN A 521 7.90 9.57 -18.29
C ASN A 521 8.07 9.77 -19.81
N THR A 522 7.06 10.37 -20.44
CA THR A 522 6.89 10.46 -21.90
C THR A 522 7.72 11.58 -22.52
N ASP A 523 7.83 12.74 -21.86
CA ASP A 523 8.55 13.92 -22.37
C ASP A 523 10.01 14.06 -21.85
N PHE A 524 10.36 13.29 -20.82
CA PHE A 524 11.63 13.26 -20.06
C PHE A 524 11.91 14.45 -19.12
N ASP A 525 10.89 15.01 -18.45
CA ASP A 525 11.01 16.06 -17.41
C ASP A 525 11.40 15.53 -15.98
N GLU A 526 11.19 16.29 -14.90
CA GLU A 526 11.48 15.90 -13.52
C GLU A 526 10.38 15.03 -12.84
N LYS A 527 9.25 14.75 -13.50
CA LYS A 527 8.12 13.94 -13.00
C LYS A 527 7.97 12.62 -13.77
N GLY A 528 7.00 11.79 -13.38
CA GLY A 528 6.52 10.68 -14.21
C GLY A 528 5.10 10.89 -14.71
N ASP A 529 4.68 10.08 -15.69
CA ASP A 529 3.38 10.20 -16.35
C ASP A 529 2.19 10.15 -15.36
N GLU A 530 2.34 9.44 -14.23
CA GLU A 530 1.27 9.34 -13.22
C GLU A 530 1.15 10.58 -12.31
N CYS A 531 2.04 11.56 -12.44
CA CYS A 531 2.04 12.78 -11.63
C CYS A 531 2.40 14.07 -12.41
N ASP A 532 2.58 14.00 -13.73
CA ASP A 532 2.50 15.18 -14.59
C ASP A 532 1.05 15.43 -15.07
N PRO A 533 0.60 16.69 -15.22
CA PRO A 533 -0.71 17.02 -15.82
C PRO A 533 -0.68 17.40 -17.31
N ASP A 534 0.41 17.09 -18.01
CA ASP A 534 0.73 17.48 -19.40
C ASP A 534 1.83 16.52 -19.90
N ASP A 535 1.50 15.23 -20.02
CA ASP A 535 2.45 14.10 -20.12
C ASP A 535 3.41 14.19 -21.33
N ASP A 536 2.99 14.82 -22.43
CA ASP A 536 3.84 15.03 -23.61
C ASP A 536 4.39 16.47 -23.72
N ASN A 537 3.96 17.40 -22.87
CA ASN A 537 4.32 18.83 -22.90
C ASN A 537 3.94 19.56 -24.21
N ASP A 538 2.78 19.28 -24.81
CA ASP A 538 2.16 20.09 -25.87
C ASP A 538 1.40 21.33 -25.34
N GLY A 539 1.12 21.40 -24.04
CA GLY A 539 0.47 22.55 -23.42
C GLY A 539 -1.06 22.58 -23.51
N LEU A 540 -1.68 21.47 -23.92
CA LEU A 540 -2.97 21.04 -23.38
C LEU A 540 -2.71 20.34 -22.03
N THR A 541 -3.73 19.68 -21.48
CA THR A 541 -3.59 18.87 -20.28
C THR A 541 -4.40 17.62 -20.52
N ASP A 542 -3.87 16.45 -20.18
CA ASP A 542 -4.47 15.11 -20.34
C ASP A 542 -5.94 15.04 -19.90
N ASN A 543 -6.34 15.91 -18.97
CA ASN A 543 -7.70 16.01 -18.45
C ASN A 543 -8.73 16.76 -19.34
N SER A 544 -8.34 17.33 -20.49
CA SER A 544 -9.19 17.67 -21.68
C SER A 544 -8.64 18.87 -22.49
N PRO A 545 -8.69 18.83 -23.85
CA PRO A 545 -8.92 17.69 -24.74
C PRO A 545 -7.58 17.26 -25.34
N ASP A 546 -6.95 16.26 -24.73
CA ASP A 546 -5.75 15.64 -25.26
C ASP A 546 -6.02 14.12 -25.40
N LEU A 547 -5.95 13.62 -26.63
CA LEU A 547 -6.16 12.24 -27.03
C LEU A 547 -4.82 11.51 -27.31
N CYS A 548 -3.69 12.23 -27.30
CA CYS A 548 -2.36 11.72 -27.64
C CYS A 548 -1.31 11.88 -26.52
N ALA A 549 -1.71 12.34 -25.32
CA ALA A 549 -0.89 12.55 -24.11
C ALA A 549 0.19 11.48 -23.82
N ARG A 550 -0.07 10.20 -24.14
CA ARG A 550 0.89 9.10 -23.93
C ARG A 550 1.19 8.35 -25.23
N GLY A 551 2.48 8.24 -25.56
CA GLY A 551 2.98 7.48 -26.72
C GLY A 551 3.10 8.26 -28.04
N GLY A 552 2.64 9.51 -28.07
CA GLY A 552 2.76 10.44 -29.19
C GLY A 552 4.07 11.22 -29.26
N GLN A 553 4.05 12.36 -29.95
CA GLN A 553 5.20 13.20 -30.25
C GLN A 553 5.40 14.35 -29.25
N TYR A 554 6.01 14.07 -28.10
CA TYR A 554 6.33 15.04 -27.04
C TYR A 554 7.09 16.34 -27.45
N ASN A 555 6.99 17.35 -26.56
CA ASN A 555 7.67 18.65 -26.54
C ASN A 555 7.36 19.54 -27.76
N TRP A 556 6.08 19.78 -28.01
CA TRP A 556 5.60 20.66 -29.10
C TRP A 556 4.61 21.72 -28.58
N THR A 557 3.57 22.04 -29.36
CA THR A 557 2.49 22.96 -28.93
C THR A 557 1.26 22.78 -29.81
N SER A 558 0.10 22.42 -29.26
CA SER A 558 -1.19 22.53 -29.96
C SER A 558 -1.45 23.97 -30.42
N THR A 559 -1.61 24.19 -31.74
CA THR A 559 -1.91 25.51 -32.30
C THR A 559 -2.81 25.47 -33.52
N GLN A 560 -3.91 26.23 -33.46
CA GLN A 560 -4.93 26.34 -34.50
C GLN A 560 -4.96 27.73 -35.18
N ASP A 561 -4.79 27.82 -36.52
CA ASP A 561 -4.91 29.08 -37.28
C ASP A 561 -5.91 29.02 -38.46
N PHE A 562 -7.14 29.47 -38.19
CA PHE A 562 -8.22 29.62 -39.18
C PHE A 562 -7.92 30.51 -40.40
N ASN A 563 -6.82 31.28 -40.42
CA ASN A 563 -6.44 32.15 -41.54
C ASN A 563 -5.38 31.54 -42.45
N ASP A 564 -4.67 30.51 -41.97
CA ASP A 564 -3.63 29.78 -42.68
C ASP A 564 -3.61 28.33 -42.18
N PRO A 565 -4.58 27.47 -42.57
CA PRO A 565 -4.71 26.10 -42.05
C PRO A 565 -3.43 25.26 -42.21
N ALA A 566 -2.66 25.50 -43.26
CA ALA A 566 -1.35 24.87 -43.47
C ALA A 566 -0.24 25.30 -42.47
N ASN A 567 -0.60 26.12 -41.47
CA ASN A 567 0.23 26.55 -40.35
C ASN A 567 -0.47 26.28 -38.99
N SER A 568 -1.56 25.49 -38.97
CA SER A 568 -1.91 24.71 -37.78
C SER A 568 -0.80 23.72 -37.46
N THR A 569 -0.65 23.37 -36.18
CA THR A 569 0.05 22.15 -35.73
C THR A 569 -0.91 21.08 -35.23
N ASP A 570 -2.14 21.50 -34.97
CA ASP A 570 -3.30 20.76 -34.49
C ASP A 570 -4.51 21.59 -35.01
N TRP A 571 -5.46 20.99 -35.73
CA TRP A 571 -6.54 21.71 -36.44
C TRP A 571 -7.84 21.79 -35.65
N ASP A 572 -8.20 20.78 -34.87
CA ASP A 572 -9.47 20.67 -34.15
C ASP A 572 -9.31 20.91 -32.63
N ARG A 573 -8.10 20.68 -32.11
CA ARG A 573 -7.63 20.77 -30.71
C ARG A 573 -7.89 19.56 -29.85
N ASP A 574 -7.59 18.39 -30.38
CA ASP A 574 -7.62 17.13 -29.62
C ASP A 574 -6.26 16.71 -29.04
N GLY A 575 -5.19 17.50 -29.19
CA GLY A 575 -3.85 17.16 -28.68
C GLY A 575 -3.09 16.15 -29.53
N CYS A 576 -3.65 15.69 -30.65
CA CYS A 576 -2.93 14.92 -31.65
C CYS A 576 -2.37 15.86 -32.73
N ARG A 577 -1.19 15.51 -33.26
CA ARG A 577 -0.43 16.43 -34.13
C ARG A 577 -0.64 16.15 -35.62
N ASP A 578 -1.29 17.10 -36.31
CA ASP A 578 -1.54 17.13 -37.77
C ASP A 578 -0.49 16.33 -38.57
N GLY A 579 -0.87 15.16 -39.10
CA GLY A 579 -0.09 14.38 -40.06
C GLY A 579 1.20 13.73 -39.53
N ILE A 580 1.27 13.43 -38.23
CA ILE A 580 2.20 12.44 -37.66
C ILE A 580 1.48 11.34 -36.89
N GLU A 581 0.49 11.72 -36.08
CA GLU A 581 -0.27 10.81 -35.19
C GLU A 581 -1.78 11.03 -35.21
N ASP A 582 -2.22 12.03 -35.97
CA ASP A 582 -3.61 12.33 -36.31
C ASP A 582 -3.85 11.96 -37.79
N ASP A 583 -4.90 11.16 -38.02
CA ASP A 583 -5.37 10.63 -39.31
C ASP A 583 -6.84 11.08 -39.64
N ASP A 584 -7.45 11.97 -38.83
CA ASP A 584 -8.83 12.52 -38.96
C ASP A 584 -8.85 13.99 -38.48
N ILE A 585 -8.36 14.88 -39.35
CA ILE A 585 -7.91 16.23 -38.97
C ILE A 585 -9.03 17.14 -38.40
N ASP A 586 -10.30 16.92 -38.72
CA ASP A 586 -11.42 17.65 -38.11
C ASP A 586 -12.45 16.82 -37.34
N ASN A 587 -12.09 15.57 -37.01
CA ASN A 587 -12.74 14.67 -36.07
C ASN A 587 -14.24 14.44 -36.39
N ASP A 588 -14.52 14.22 -37.68
CA ASP A 588 -15.87 13.89 -38.18
C ASP A 588 -16.09 12.37 -38.34
N GLY A 589 -15.05 11.56 -38.15
CA GLY A 589 -15.07 10.11 -38.30
C GLY A 589 -14.68 9.59 -39.67
N VAL A 590 -14.24 10.45 -40.60
CA VAL A 590 -13.78 10.09 -41.96
C VAL A 590 -12.30 10.44 -42.11
N ASN A 591 -11.44 9.41 -42.22
CA ASN A 591 -10.00 9.62 -42.35
C ASN A 591 -9.60 10.49 -43.56
N ASP A 592 -8.58 11.32 -43.34
CA ASP A 592 -7.91 12.25 -44.27
C ASP A 592 -7.68 11.73 -45.72
N ASP A 593 -7.43 10.42 -45.86
CA ASP A 593 -7.09 9.75 -47.12
C ASP A 593 -8.34 9.43 -47.99
N VAL A 594 -9.55 9.51 -47.42
CA VAL A 594 -10.84 9.24 -48.09
C VAL A 594 -11.81 10.42 -48.05
N ASP A 595 -11.63 11.38 -47.13
CA ASP A 595 -12.41 12.61 -47.05
C ASP A 595 -12.09 13.61 -48.19
N LEU A 596 -13.12 14.25 -48.75
CA LEU A 596 -13.05 15.34 -49.73
C LEU A 596 -13.12 16.74 -49.09
N CYS A 597 -13.50 16.82 -47.82
CA CYS A 597 -13.60 17.97 -46.93
C CYS A 597 -12.76 17.94 -45.62
N PRO A 598 -11.52 17.35 -45.55
CA PRO A 598 -10.74 17.07 -44.30
C PRO A 598 -10.24 18.27 -43.48
N ARG A 599 -10.78 19.46 -43.78
CA ARG A 599 -10.74 20.67 -42.97
C ARG A 599 -12.03 21.43 -43.25
N THR A 600 -13.07 21.19 -42.44
CA THR A 600 -14.37 21.88 -42.52
C THR A 600 -14.20 23.37 -42.74
N SER A 601 -14.99 23.92 -43.66
CA SER A 601 -15.00 25.35 -43.95
C SER A 601 -15.74 26.17 -42.89
N TYR A 602 -16.39 25.49 -41.94
CA TYR A 602 -17.16 26.10 -40.87
C TYR A 602 -16.28 26.66 -39.73
N ASN A 603 -16.73 27.74 -39.09
CA ASN A 603 -15.94 28.42 -38.05
C ASN A 603 -16.80 28.79 -36.82
N PRO A 604 -16.48 28.28 -35.61
CA PRO A 604 -15.46 27.25 -35.35
C PRO A 604 -15.79 25.91 -36.03
N PRO A 605 -14.82 25.00 -36.22
CA PRO A 605 -15.06 23.59 -36.52
C PRO A 605 -16.10 23.00 -35.56
N ARG A 606 -16.80 21.94 -35.96
CA ARG A 606 -17.93 21.38 -35.22
C ARG A 606 -17.51 20.07 -34.54
N PRO A 607 -17.07 20.06 -33.26
CA PRO A 607 -16.51 18.87 -32.60
C PRO A 607 -17.61 17.88 -32.15
N THR A 608 -18.74 17.88 -32.86
CA THR A 608 -19.98 17.16 -32.57
C THR A 608 -20.80 16.89 -33.84
N TRP A 609 -20.25 17.17 -35.02
CA TRP A 609 -20.81 16.67 -36.27
C TRP A 609 -19.88 15.56 -36.72
N VAL A 610 -20.47 14.43 -37.09
CA VAL A 610 -19.78 13.27 -37.63
C VAL A 610 -20.48 12.90 -38.94
N SER A 611 -19.75 12.34 -39.89
CA SER A 611 -20.34 11.83 -41.12
C SER A 611 -21.34 10.72 -40.80
N GLU A 612 -22.59 10.95 -41.18
CA GLU A 612 -23.68 10.00 -41.06
C GLU A 612 -24.54 10.09 -42.32
N THR A 613 -24.99 8.93 -42.82
CA THR A 613 -25.90 8.69 -43.98
C THR A 613 -27.22 9.49 -44.05
N SER A 614 -27.43 10.45 -43.14
CA SER A 614 -28.57 11.38 -43.11
C SER A 614 -28.18 12.87 -43.13
N THR A 615 -26.88 13.17 -43.15
CA THR A 615 -26.30 14.53 -43.28
C THR A 615 -25.04 14.61 -44.15
N ASP A 616 -24.55 13.45 -44.59
CA ASP A 616 -23.58 13.20 -45.66
C ASP A 616 -24.14 11.94 -46.39
N ILE A 617 -24.60 12.09 -47.63
CA ILE A 617 -25.37 11.07 -48.36
C ILE A 617 -24.50 10.13 -49.19
N ASP A 618 -23.41 10.61 -49.81
CA ASP A 618 -22.49 9.77 -50.59
C ASP A 618 -21.26 9.28 -49.78
N GLY A 619 -21.05 9.83 -48.57
CA GLY A 619 -20.09 9.39 -47.58
C GLY A 619 -18.69 9.92 -47.84
N ASP A 620 -18.57 11.13 -48.39
CA ASP A 620 -17.31 11.76 -48.77
C ASP A 620 -16.70 12.67 -47.70
N GLY A 621 -17.33 12.80 -46.53
CA GLY A 621 -16.94 13.71 -45.43
C GLY A 621 -17.43 15.15 -45.62
N CYS A 622 -18.02 15.49 -46.77
CA CYS A 622 -18.67 16.77 -47.00
C CYS A 622 -20.14 16.74 -46.57
N ARG A 623 -20.53 17.77 -45.80
CA ARG A 623 -21.88 17.88 -45.24
C ARG A 623 -22.91 18.41 -46.25
N ASP A 624 -23.91 17.60 -46.63
CA ASP A 624 -24.95 17.89 -47.66
C ASP A 624 -25.46 19.35 -47.65
N VAL A 625 -25.82 19.86 -46.46
CA VAL A 625 -26.67 21.05 -46.34
C VAL A 625 -25.90 22.38 -46.45
N ASP A 626 -24.57 22.36 -46.33
CA ASP A 626 -23.76 23.58 -46.39
C ASP A 626 -22.33 23.45 -46.94
N GLU A 627 -21.76 22.25 -47.11
CA GLU A 627 -20.38 22.05 -47.59
C GLU A 627 -20.30 21.32 -48.94
N ASP A 628 -21.19 20.36 -49.20
CA ASP A 628 -21.34 19.71 -50.52
C ASP A 628 -22.25 20.49 -51.52
N ASN A 629 -22.19 20.14 -52.81
CA ASN A 629 -22.96 20.68 -53.93
C ASN A 629 -23.29 19.60 -55.01
N ASP A 630 -23.19 18.31 -54.67
CA ASP A 630 -23.47 17.17 -55.53
C ASP A 630 -23.98 16.00 -54.67
N ASP A 631 -25.02 16.22 -53.84
CA ASP A 631 -25.47 15.41 -52.69
C ASP A 631 -25.54 13.86 -52.86
N ASP A 632 -25.41 13.30 -54.07
CA ASP A 632 -25.38 11.85 -54.31
C ASP A 632 -24.18 11.36 -55.16
N GLY A 633 -23.17 12.21 -55.38
CA GLY A 633 -21.88 11.88 -55.98
C GLY A 633 -21.92 11.50 -57.46
N ASP A 634 -23.05 11.65 -58.16
CA ASP A 634 -23.23 11.10 -59.51
C ASP A 634 -22.67 11.97 -60.65
N GLY A 635 -22.28 13.20 -60.33
CA GLY A 635 -21.70 14.19 -61.24
C GLY A 635 -22.70 15.16 -61.88
N PHE A 636 -23.95 15.21 -61.41
CA PHE A 636 -25.01 16.07 -61.97
C PHE A 636 -25.39 17.33 -61.17
N SER A 637 -24.84 17.69 -60.02
CA SER A 637 -25.14 18.87 -59.20
C SER A 637 -26.65 19.16 -59.03
N ASP A 638 -27.18 19.06 -57.82
CA ASP A 638 -28.60 19.12 -57.41
C ASP A 638 -29.44 20.26 -58.05
N GLY A 639 -28.83 21.39 -58.43
CA GLY A 639 -29.48 22.43 -59.23
C GLY A 639 -29.86 22.06 -60.68
N SER A 640 -29.41 20.91 -61.20
CA SER A 640 -29.61 20.44 -62.58
C SER A 640 -30.18 19.01 -62.69
N ASP A 641 -30.24 18.27 -61.59
CA ASP A 641 -30.75 16.90 -61.59
C ASP A 641 -32.27 16.81 -61.36
N ASP A 642 -32.94 15.80 -61.95
CA ASP A 642 -34.35 15.49 -61.69
C ASP A 642 -34.54 14.53 -60.48
N CYS A 643 -33.44 13.98 -59.95
CA CYS A 643 -33.33 12.91 -58.93
C CYS A 643 -32.21 13.14 -57.88
N SER A 644 -31.87 14.40 -57.57
CA SER A 644 -30.75 14.91 -56.72
C SER A 644 -30.61 14.43 -55.25
N SER A 645 -30.82 13.15 -54.98
CA SER A 645 -30.50 12.45 -53.73
C SER A 645 -30.52 10.92 -53.96
N ILE A 646 -30.36 10.49 -55.22
CA ILE A 646 -30.48 9.14 -55.75
C ILE A 646 -29.65 9.09 -57.06
N ALA A 647 -28.36 8.86 -56.90
CA ALA A 647 -27.37 8.78 -57.98
C ALA A 647 -27.86 8.02 -59.23
N GLY A 648 -27.67 8.59 -60.41
CA GLY A 648 -28.07 7.96 -61.66
C GLY A 648 -27.33 8.45 -62.90
N THR A 649 -27.59 7.77 -64.03
CA THR A 649 -26.82 7.98 -65.28
C THR A 649 -27.70 8.11 -66.53
N SER A 650 -29.02 8.16 -66.34
CA SER A 650 -30.01 8.09 -67.43
C SER A 650 -29.87 9.20 -68.47
N THR A 651 -30.06 8.83 -69.75
CA THR A 651 -30.02 9.81 -70.87
C THR A 651 -31.23 9.79 -71.80
N LEU A 652 -32.09 8.77 -71.75
CA LEU A 652 -33.35 8.69 -72.49
C LEU A 652 -34.49 8.25 -71.56
N GLY A 653 -35.58 9.02 -71.53
CA GLY A 653 -36.71 8.77 -70.63
C GLY A 653 -36.86 9.91 -69.64
N GLU A 654 -36.26 9.74 -68.47
CA GLU A 654 -35.90 10.78 -67.49
C GLU A 654 -34.35 10.97 -67.54
N VAL A 655 -33.77 11.96 -66.84
CA VAL A 655 -32.33 12.32 -66.91
C VAL A 655 -31.80 12.53 -65.49
N GLY A 656 -30.57 12.11 -65.20
CA GLY A 656 -30.01 12.18 -63.84
C GLY A 656 -30.46 11.03 -62.95
N CYS A 657 -31.71 10.61 -63.12
CA CYS A 657 -32.26 9.44 -62.46
C CYS A 657 -31.58 8.11 -62.86
N LEU A 658 -31.88 7.07 -62.07
CA LEU A 658 -31.41 5.70 -62.26
C LEU A 658 -31.72 5.13 -63.68
N ASP A 659 -30.65 4.61 -64.30
CA ASP A 659 -30.59 3.82 -65.54
C ASP A 659 -29.69 2.64 -65.18
N THR A 660 -30.30 1.56 -64.69
CA THR A 660 -29.62 0.49 -63.98
C THR A 660 -28.77 -0.39 -64.91
N ASP A 661 -29.04 -0.40 -66.23
CA ASP A 661 -28.31 -1.23 -67.19
C ASP A 661 -27.47 -0.49 -68.24
N GLY A 662 -27.60 0.84 -68.34
CA GLY A 662 -26.81 1.66 -69.25
C GLY A 662 -27.09 1.39 -70.73
N ASP A 663 -28.22 0.77 -71.08
CA ASP A 663 -28.68 0.71 -72.48
C ASP A 663 -29.15 2.10 -72.98
N GLY A 664 -29.40 2.99 -72.03
CA GLY A 664 -29.71 4.40 -72.19
C GLY A 664 -31.14 4.75 -71.77
N TRP A 665 -31.99 3.78 -71.43
CA TRP A 665 -33.37 4.00 -70.99
C TRP A 665 -33.49 4.05 -69.46
N ALA A 666 -34.00 5.16 -68.92
CA ALA A 666 -34.33 5.29 -67.51
C ALA A 666 -35.34 4.20 -67.06
N ASP A 667 -35.10 3.63 -65.87
CA ASP A 667 -35.74 2.40 -65.39
C ASP A 667 -37.28 2.43 -65.42
N SER A 668 -37.85 3.63 -65.28
CA SER A 668 -39.29 3.87 -65.26
C SER A 668 -40.02 3.51 -66.58
N ARG A 669 -39.30 3.13 -67.64
CA ARG A 669 -39.84 2.95 -69.01
C ARG A 669 -39.44 1.69 -69.77
N ASP A 670 -38.65 0.79 -69.20
CA ASP A 670 -38.22 -0.46 -69.84
C ASP A 670 -39.08 -1.68 -69.36
N ASP A 671 -39.15 -2.74 -70.17
CA ASP A 671 -39.76 -4.05 -69.82
C ASP A 671 -38.74 -5.00 -69.12
N CYS A 672 -37.45 -4.68 -69.21
CA CYS A 672 -36.33 -5.19 -68.43
C CYS A 672 -35.36 -4.05 -68.01
N PRO A 673 -35.76 -3.10 -67.14
CA PRO A 673 -35.00 -1.90 -66.71
C PRO A 673 -33.55 -2.07 -66.23
N ASN A 674 -33.15 -3.30 -65.97
CA ASN A 674 -31.90 -3.67 -65.33
C ASN A 674 -31.19 -4.75 -66.18
N GLN A 675 -31.47 -4.83 -67.49
CA GLN A 675 -30.88 -5.81 -68.41
C GLN A 675 -30.81 -5.31 -69.87
N PHE A 676 -29.69 -4.65 -70.20
CA PHE A 676 -29.33 -4.21 -71.56
C PHE A 676 -29.61 -5.32 -72.59
N GLY A 677 -30.48 -5.08 -73.57
CA GLY A 677 -30.89 -6.15 -74.48
C GLY A 677 -31.55 -5.73 -75.80
N ASN A 678 -31.97 -6.74 -76.56
CA ASN A 678 -32.40 -6.59 -77.97
C ASN A 678 -33.37 -7.68 -78.49
N SER A 679 -33.85 -8.55 -77.60
CA SER A 679 -34.60 -9.79 -77.88
C SER A 679 -35.93 -9.59 -78.62
N SER A 680 -36.49 -10.70 -79.15
CA SER A 680 -37.61 -10.61 -80.08
C SER A 680 -38.66 -11.74 -80.07
N ALA A 681 -38.49 -12.80 -79.27
CA ALA A 681 -39.42 -13.92 -79.20
C ALA A 681 -40.38 -13.84 -78.00
N ASN A 682 -41.50 -14.57 -78.09
CA ASN A 682 -42.58 -14.76 -77.10
C ASN A 682 -43.30 -13.51 -76.50
N GLY A 683 -42.71 -12.32 -76.51
CA GLY A 683 -43.45 -11.06 -76.27
C GLY A 683 -42.79 -10.00 -75.39
N LYS A 684 -41.56 -10.21 -74.91
CA LYS A 684 -40.74 -9.16 -74.28
C LYS A 684 -39.92 -8.38 -75.31
N ILE A 685 -39.52 -7.16 -74.96
CA ILE A 685 -38.73 -6.22 -75.78
C ILE A 685 -37.65 -5.61 -74.87
N ALA A 686 -36.52 -5.17 -75.44
CA ALA A 686 -35.35 -4.60 -74.74
C ALA A 686 -34.61 -5.55 -73.77
N CYS A 687 -35.15 -6.72 -73.44
CA CYS A 687 -34.45 -7.80 -72.73
C CYS A 687 -33.45 -8.56 -73.63
N LEU A 688 -32.59 -9.43 -73.07
CA LEU A 688 -31.48 -10.10 -73.78
C LEU A 688 -31.86 -11.41 -74.54
N ASP A 689 -31.05 -11.83 -75.53
CA ASP A 689 -31.17 -13.03 -76.40
C ASP A 689 -29.76 -13.46 -76.83
N THR A 690 -29.21 -14.51 -76.18
CA THR A 690 -27.75 -14.65 -76.05
C THR A 690 -27.06 -15.62 -77.03
N ASP A 691 -27.53 -16.85 -77.24
CA ASP A 691 -26.91 -17.79 -78.21
C ASP A 691 -27.60 -17.89 -79.58
N GLY A 692 -28.79 -17.31 -79.69
CA GLY A 692 -29.59 -17.32 -80.91
C GLY A 692 -30.22 -18.67 -81.25
N ASP A 693 -30.49 -19.53 -80.27
CA ASP A 693 -31.45 -20.63 -80.40
C ASP A 693 -32.87 -20.14 -80.82
N GLY A 694 -33.18 -18.88 -80.50
CA GLY A 694 -34.30 -18.09 -80.99
C GLY A 694 -35.40 -17.83 -79.97
N TRP A 695 -35.17 -18.14 -78.70
CA TRP A 695 -35.96 -17.62 -77.60
C TRP A 695 -35.26 -16.40 -77.00
N ALA A 696 -36.05 -15.40 -76.59
CA ALA A 696 -35.52 -14.35 -75.73
C ALA A 696 -35.07 -15.03 -74.43
N ASP A 697 -33.97 -14.58 -73.80
CA ASP A 697 -33.37 -15.26 -72.64
C ASP A 697 -34.38 -15.58 -71.53
N VAL A 698 -35.41 -14.74 -71.45
CA VAL A 698 -36.55 -14.82 -70.52
C VAL A 698 -37.50 -16.02 -70.73
N ASP A 699 -37.30 -16.86 -71.76
CA ASP A 699 -38.15 -18.00 -72.10
C ASP A 699 -37.41 -19.26 -72.59
N ASP A 700 -36.06 -19.29 -72.66
CA ASP A 700 -35.31 -20.56 -72.74
C ASP A 700 -34.66 -20.90 -71.40
N ALA A 701 -34.60 -22.19 -71.06
CA ALA A 701 -33.92 -22.65 -69.85
C ALA A 701 -32.39 -22.68 -70.04
N PHE A 702 -31.91 -22.73 -71.30
CA PHE A 702 -30.49 -22.97 -71.61
C PHE A 702 -29.96 -22.13 -72.77
N VAL A 703 -30.23 -20.82 -72.76
CA VAL A 703 -29.89 -19.82 -73.80
C VAL A 703 -28.40 -19.65 -74.18
N ASN A 704 -27.53 -20.58 -73.77
CA ASN A 704 -26.12 -20.66 -74.16
C ASN A 704 -25.60 -22.08 -74.43
N GLU A 705 -26.38 -23.13 -74.15
CA GLU A 705 -25.93 -24.52 -74.27
C GLU A 705 -26.88 -25.36 -75.14
N PRO A 706 -26.62 -25.46 -76.46
CA PRO A 706 -27.56 -26.04 -77.43
C PRO A 706 -27.78 -27.56 -77.30
N THR A 707 -27.22 -28.20 -76.27
CA THR A 707 -27.52 -29.60 -75.91
C THR A 707 -28.57 -29.76 -74.81
N GLN A 708 -28.95 -28.68 -74.13
CA GLN A 708 -30.06 -28.58 -73.19
C GLN A 708 -31.08 -27.54 -73.71
N TRP A 709 -32.34 -27.62 -73.29
CA TRP A 709 -33.43 -26.68 -73.65
C TRP A 709 -34.68 -26.86 -72.77
N ALA A 710 -34.59 -27.74 -71.76
CA ALA A 710 -35.69 -28.20 -70.96
C ALA A 710 -35.14 -28.67 -69.61
N ASP A 711 -35.92 -28.36 -68.60
CA ASP A 711 -35.55 -28.37 -67.20
C ASP A 711 -36.88 -28.65 -66.47
N SER A 712 -37.04 -29.87 -65.96
CA SER A 712 -38.36 -30.38 -65.55
C SER A 712 -38.81 -29.86 -64.19
N ASP A 713 -37.84 -29.48 -63.37
CA ASP A 713 -37.95 -28.94 -62.03
C ASP A 713 -37.34 -27.53 -61.89
N LEU A 714 -36.59 -27.06 -62.91
CA LEU A 714 -36.15 -25.67 -63.13
C LEU A 714 -34.90 -25.26 -62.34
N ASP A 715 -33.85 -26.09 -62.37
CA ASP A 715 -32.61 -25.91 -61.59
C ASP A 715 -31.32 -25.65 -62.38
N THR A 716 -31.41 -25.53 -63.71
CA THR A 716 -30.27 -25.35 -64.63
C THR A 716 -29.35 -26.57 -64.82
N TYR A 717 -29.75 -27.77 -64.38
CA TYR A 717 -29.11 -29.03 -64.75
C TYR A 717 -30.03 -29.87 -65.62
N GLY A 718 -30.02 -29.61 -66.93
CA GLY A 718 -31.04 -30.17 -67.82
C GLY A 718 -31.15 -31.70 -67.74
N ASP A 719 -32.39 -32.19 -67.51
CA ASP A 719 -32.84 -33.57 -67.21
C ASP A 719 -32.14 -34.73 -67.96
N SER A 720 -31.51 -34.40 -69.07
CA SER A 720 -30.77 -35.30 -69.94
C SER A 720 -29.53 -35.85 -69.22
N ALA A 721 -29.69 -36.98 -68.54
CA ALA A 721 -28.62 -37.75 -67.86
C ALA A 721 -27.42 -38.20 -68.75
N ALA A 722 -27.34 -37.74 -70.00
CA ALA A 722 -26.24 -37.95 -70.94
C ALA A 722 -25.74 -36.64 -71.60
N GLY A 723 -26.22 -35.48 -71.14
CA GLY A 723 -25.69 -34.15 -71.48
C GLY A 723 -24.40 -33.82 -70.73
N ILE A 724 -23.97 -32.56 -70.82
CA ILE A 724 -22.93 -32.00 -69.95
C ILE A 724 -23.62 -31.55 -68.65
N ASN A 725 -22.97 -31.80 -67.51
CA ASN A 725 -23.52 -31.60 -66.15
C ASN A 725 -24.93 -32.17 -65.98
N PRO A 726 -25.10 -33.51 -66.09
CA PRO A 726 -26.40 -34.15 -65.90
C PRO A 726 -26.82 -34.14 -64.42
N ASP A 727 -28.07 -33.78 -64.17
CA ASP A 727 -28.64 -33.80 -62.83
C ASP A 727 -28.68 -35.23 -62.20
N ALA A 728 -28.29 -35.29 -60.92
CA ALA A 728 -28.38 -36.45 -60.03
C ALA A 728 -29.74 -36.58 -59.32
N CYS A 729 -30.57 -35.54 -59.30
CA CYS A 729 -31.88 -35.45 -58.65
C CYS A 729 -33.09 -35.01 -59.56
N PRO A 730 -33.35 -35.61 -60.76
CA PRO A 730 -34.15 -35.02 -61.90
C PRO A 730 -35.65 -34.79 -61.77
N ASN A 731 -36.14 -34.63 -60.54
CA ASN A 731 -37.53 -34.29 -60.20
C ASN A 731 -37.58 -33.46 -58.88
N SER A 732 -36.46 -32.86 -58.47
CA SER A 732 -36.20 -32.24 -57.18
C SER A 732 -35.10 -31.16 -57.27
N ALA A 733 -35.33 -30.19 -58.17
CA ALA A 733 -34.53 -28.99 -58.43
C ALA A 733 -33.49 -28.62 -57.36
N GLY A 734 -32.22 -28.61 -57.74
CA GLY A 734 -31.13 -28.22 -56.85
C GLY A 734 -29.88 -27.70 -57.54
N THR A 735 -29.03 -27.02 -56.79
CA THR A 735 -27.93 -26.21 -57.33
C THR A 735 -26.53 -26.83 -57.18
N SER A 736 -26.40 -27.95 -56.46
CA SER A 736 -25.12 -28.61 -56.12
C SER A 736 -24.18 -28.74 -57.32
N THR A 737 -22.88 -28.55 -57.10
CA THR A 737 -21.79 -28.66 -58.09
C THR A 737 -20.61 -29.55 -57.66
N MET A 738 -20.39 -29.71 -56.35
CA MET A 738 -19.16 -30.25 -55.75
C MET A 738 -19.26 -31.74 -55.40
N ASP A 739 -20.42 -32.20 -54.90
CA ASP A 739 -20.66 -33.61 -54.54
C ASP A 739 -21.73 -34.30 -55.42
N ARG A 740 -23.00 -33.86 -55.39
CA ARG A 740 -24.15 -34.49 -56.05
C ARG A 740 -24.86 -33.51 -56.98
N ILE A 741 -24.20 -33.23 -58.10
CA ILE A 741 -24.61 -32.24 -59.11
C ILE A 741 -26.12 -32.23 -59.38
N GLY A 742 -26.77 -31.10 -59.18
CA GLY A 742 -28.22 -30.88 -59.38
C GLY A 742 -29.14 -31.38 -58.24
N CYS A 743 -28.61 -31.99 -57.20
CA CYS A 743 -29.37 -32.19 -55.97
C CYS A 743 -29.51 -30.89 -55.16
N ILE A 744 -30.59 -30.82 -54.36
CA ILE A 744 -30.88 -29.66 -53.51
C ILE A 744 -29.63 -29.33 -52.70
N ASP A 745 -29.24 -28.07 -52.83
CA ASP A 745 -28.15 -27.35 -52.20
C ASP A 745 -28.83 -26.02 -51.85
N SER A 746 -29.03 -25.77 -50.56
CA SER A 746 -30.01 -24.79 -50.09
C SER A 746 -29.42 -23.40 -49.86
N ASP A 747 -28.10 -23.28 -49.92
CA ASP A 747 -27.35 -22.03 -49.77
C ASP A 747 -26.45 -21.72 -50.98
N GLY A 748 -25.97 -22.74 -51.71
CA GLY A 748 -25.22 -22.61 -52.95
C GLY A 748 -23.71 -22.77 -52.84
N ASP A 749 -23.15 -23.38 -51.79
CA ASP A 749 -21.70 -23.68 -51.74
C ASP A 749 -21.26 -24.77 -52.73
N GLY A 750 -22.23 -25.48 -53.32
CA GLY A 750 -22.06 -26.56 -54.27
C GLY A 750 -22.15 -27.96 -53.64
N TYR A 751 -22.15 -28.09 -52.33
CA TYR A 751 -22.41 -29.33 -51.62
C TYR A 751 -23.92 -29.51 -51.41
N SER A 752 -24.37 -30.76 -51.46
CA SER A 752 -25.80 -31.06 -51.41
C SER A 752 -26.30 -31.28 -49.98
N ASN A 753 -27.53 -30.82 -49.72
CA ASN A 753 -28.24 -31.07 -48.48
C ASN A 753 -28.21 -32.55 -48.09
N ALA A 754 -28.01 -32.82 -46.80
CA ALA A 754 -28.13 -34.16 -46.24
C ALA A 754 -29.54 -34.77 -46.45
N ASP A 755 -29.61 -36.01 -46.93
CA ASP A 755 -30.85 -36.78 -47.06
C ASP A 755 -30.69 -38.24 -46.54
N ALA A 756 -31.75 -39.04 -46.66
CA ALA A 756 -31.77 -40.41 -46.15
C ALA A 756 -30.81 -41.41 -46.83
N LEU A 757 -30.06 -40.98 -47.86
CA LEU A 757 -29.10 -41.75 -48.64
C LEU A 757 -27.69 -41.15 -48.67
N TRP A 758 -27.51 -39.91 -48.19
CA TRP A 758 -26.24 -39.17 -48.16
C TRP A 758 -26.27 -38.22 -46.96
N SER A 759 -25.49 -38.49 -45.91
CA SER A 759 -25.52 -37.74 -44.65
C SER A 759 -24.29 -36.83 -44.48
N VAL A 760 -24.31 -35.94 -43.48
CA VAL A 760 -23.16 -35.07 -43.17
C VAL A 760 -21.88 -35.88 -42.95
N GLU A 761 -21.99 -37.01 -42.23
CA GLU A 761 -20.90 -37.98 -42.01
C GLU A 761 -20.36 -38.63 -43.31
N ASP A 762 -21.13 -38.61 -44.40
CA ASP A 762 -20.73 -39.10 -45.74
C ASP A 762 -20.13 -37.99 -46.64
N GLY A 763 -20.17 -36.72 -46.21
CA GLY A 763 -19.78 -35.56 -47.01
C GLY A 763 -20.94 -34.89 -47.74
N ALA A 764 -22.17 -34.99 -47.22
CA ALA A 764 -23.21 -34.00 -47.47
C ALA A 764 -22.90 -32.72 -46.68
N ASP A 765 -23.46 -31.60 -47.10
CA ASP A 765 -23.27 -30.33 -46.42
C ASP A 765 -23.84 -30.34 -44.97
N ALA A 766 -23.04 -29.81 -44.05
CA ALA A 766 -23.32 -29.67 -42.62
C ALA A 766 -24.21 -28.46 -42.28
N PHE A 767 -24.05 -27.34 -42.99
CA PHE A 767 -24.72 -26.06 -42.73
C PHE A 767 -25.56 -25.60 -43.90
N VAL A 768 -26.60 -26.39 -44.21
CA VAL A 768 -27.63 -26.22 -45.26
C VAL A 768 -28.36 -24.87 -45.44
N ASN A 769 -27.88 -23.78 -44.82
CA ASN A 769 -28.31 -22.41 -45.09
C ASN A 769 -27.12 -21.41 -45.08
N ASP A 770 -25.86 -21.86 -45.12
CA ASP A 770 -24.63 -21.05 -45.02
C ASP A 770 -23.60 -21.49 -46.07
N ASN A 771 -23.60 -20.82 -47.23
CA ASN A 771 -22.78 -21.21 -48.38
C ASN A 771 -21.28 -20.94 -48.23
N THR A 772 -20.84 -20.60 -47.03
CA THR A 772 -19.44 -20.49 -46.70
C THR A 772 -18.93 -21.67 -45.89
N GLN A 773 -19.84 -22.55 -45.41
CA GLN A 773 -19.55 -23.64 -44.48
C GLN A 773 -20.20 -24.96 -44.92
N TRP A 774 -19.41 -25.89 -45.46
CA TRP A 774 -19.87 -27.27 -45.78
C TRP A 774 -19.45 -28.31 -44.73
N SER A 775 -18.65 -27.92 -43.73
CA SER A 775 -17.92 -28.85 -42.85
C SER A 775 -17.88 -28.34 -41.42
N ASP A 776 -18.22 -29.24 -40.50
CA ASP A 776 -18.26 -29.06 -39.04
C ASP A 776 -17.46 -30.24 -38.44
N PHE A 777 -16.21 -30.02 -38.01
CA PHE A 777 -15.33 -31.13 -37.64
C PHE A 777 -15.57 -31.68 -36.24
N ASP A 778 -15.98 -30.84 -35.29
CA ASP A 778 -16.22 -31.24 -33.89
C ASP A 778 -17.71 -31.18 -33.45
N ALA A 779 -18.60 -30.71 -34.33
CA ALA A 779 -20.06 -30.77 -34.22
C ALA A 779 -20.69 -29.79 -33.21
N ASP A 780 -20.11 -28.61 -33.04
CA ASP A 780 -20.63 -27.56 -32.14
C ASP A 780 -21.58 -26.56 -32.82
N GLY A 781 -21.56 -26.47 -34.15
CA GLY A 781 -22.39 -25.57 -34.94
C GLY A 781 -21.69 -24.34 -35.49
N PHE A 782 -20.37 -24.25 -35.40
CA PHE A 782 -19.53 -23.31 -36.15
C PHE A 782 -18.77 -24.04 -37.27
N GLY A 783 -18.49 -23.35 -38.37
CA GLY A 783 -17.98 -23.97 -39.59
C GLY A 783 -16.47 -23.90 -39.74
N ASP A 784 -15.86 -24.98 -40.22
CA ASP A 784 -14.40 -25.12 -40.29
C ASP A 784 -13.71 -24.05 -41.19
N ASN A 785 -14.41 -23.53 -42.20
CA ASN A 785 -13.84 -22.56 -43.14
C ASN A 785 -13.69 -21.19 -42.49
N TYR A 786 -12.62 -20.49 -42.86
CA TYR A 786 -12.23 -19.24 -42.22
C TYR A 786 -11.94 -18.14 -43.23
N ALA A 787 -12.25 -16.91 -42.85
CA ALA A 787 -12.00 -15.68 -43.58
C ALA A 787 -11.11 -14.70 -42.82
N ASN A 788 -11.04 -14.81 -41.49
CA ASN A 788 -10.30 -13.88 -40.66
C ASN A 788 -8.82 -13.80 -41.11
N GLN A 789 -8.42 -12.63 -41.58
CA GLN A 789 -7.07 -12.41 -42.10
C GLN A 789 -6.06 -12.16 -40.96
N SER A 790 -6.53 -11.87 -39.75
CA SER A 790 -5.72 -11.70 -38.55
C SER A 790 -5.25 -13.04 -37.95
N TRP A 791 -5.82 -14.17 -38.38
CA TRP A 791 -5.38 -15.52 -37.98
C TRP A 791 -4.15 -15.98 -38.79
N ASP A 792 -3.11 -15.15 -38.88
CA ASP A 792 -1.92 -15.42 -39.70
C ASP A 792 -1.01 -16.52 -39.14
N ASP A 793 -1.22 -16.90 -37.87
CA ASP A 793 -0.56 -17.99 -37.16
C ASP A 793 -1.38 -19.31 -37.09
N ARG A 794 -2.59 -19.35 -37.69
CA ARG A 794 -3.51 -20.51 -37.67
C ARG A 794 -2.79 -21.81 -38.02
N ASN A 795 -3.00 -22.84 -37.21
CA ASN A 795 -2.35 -24.13 -37.37
C ASN A 795 -2.68 -24.77 -38.74
N PRO A 796 -1.70 -25.04 -39.62
CA PRO A 796 -1.93 -25.60 -40.95
C PRO A 796 -2.48 -27.04 -40.97
N ASP A 797 -2.48 -27.74 -39.84
CA ASP A 797 -3.04 -29.10 -39.70
C ASP A 797 -4.52 -29.09 -39.23
N TRP A 798 -5.12 -27.92 -38.95
CA TRP A 798 -6.55 -27.79 -38.62
C TRP A 798 -7.45 -27.94 -39.85
N PRO A 799 -8.71 -28.40 -39.68
CA PRO A 799 -9.66 -28.55 -40.78
C PRO A 799 -10.10 -27.19 -41.37
N GLY A 800 -10.90 -27.28 -42.43
CA GLY A 800 -11.40 -26.13 -43.18
C GLY A 800 -10.41 -25.54 -44.17
N THR A 801 -10.91 -24.58 -44.95
CA THR A 801 -10.16 -23.85 -45.98
C THR A 801 -10.39 -22.36 -45.87
N TYR A 802 -9.46 -21.56 -46.40
CA TYR A 802 -9.68 -20.13 -46.50
C TYR A 802 -10.78 -19.85 -47.54
N VAL A 803 -11.90 -19.30 -47.08
CA VAL A 803 -13.04 -18.88 -47.89
C VAL A 803 -13.27 -17.42 -47.57
N ALA A 804 -13.15 -16.53 -48.56
CA ALA A 804 -13.34 -15.10 -48.33
C ALA A 804 -14.80 -14.86 -47.88
N ASN A 805 -14.96 -14.13 -46.77
CA ASN A 805 -16.23 -13.81 -46.12
C ASN A 805 -16.98 -15.01 -45.50
N ALA A 806 -16.26 -16.06 -45.09
CA ALA A 806 -16.77 -17.12 -44.23
C ALA A 806 -17.52 -16.58 -43.00
N TYR A 807 -18.79 -16.97 -42.88
CA TYR A 807 -19.69 -16.63 -41.78
C TYR A 807 -19.75 -17.79 -40.78
N ASN A 808 -20.07 -17.50 -39.52
CA ASN A 808 -19.98 -18.47 -38.41
C ASN A 808 -18.69 -19.31 -38.40
N GLN A 809 -17.56 -18.70 -38.80
CA GLN A 809 -16.26 -19.34 -38.86
C GLN A 809 -15.80 -19.78 -37.46
N ASP A 810 -15.24 -20.97 -37.36
CA ASP A 810 -14.76 -21.51 -36.09
C ASP A 810 -13.28 -21.17 -35.83
N ALA A 811 -13.02 -20.49 -34.71
CA ALA A 811 -11.70 -20.16 -34.19
C ALA A 811 -11.03 -21.36 -33.46
N CYS A 812 -11.82 -22.35 -33.05
CA CYS A 812 -11.45 -23.53 -32.28
C CYS A 812 -11.81 -24.90 -32.92
N PRO A 813 -11.61 -25.15 -34.24
CA PRO A 813 -12.19 -26.25 -35.07
C PRO A 813 -11.69 -27.68 -34.81
N THR A 814 -11.44 -27.99 -33.55
CA THR A 814 -11.07 -29.30 -33.01
C THR A 814 -11.51 -29.47 -31.54
N ARG A 815 -12.25 -28.51 -30.97
CA ARG A 815 -12.70 -28.40 -29.58
C ARG A 815 -14.00 -27.60 -29.47
N GLU A 816 -15.13 -28.34 -29.50
CA GLU A 816 -16.50 -27.89 -29.23
C GLU A 816 -16.59 -26.67 -28.29
N GLY A 817 -17.25 -25.60 -28.76
CA GLY A 817 -17.47 -24.35 -28.03
C GLY A 817 -18.84 -23.70 -28.29
N THR A 818 -19.03 -22.52 -27.71
CA THR A 818 -20.27 -21.71 -27.85
C THR A 818 -20.04 -20.20 -27.83
N SER A 819 -18.80 -19.71 -27.69
CA SER A 819 -18.50 -18.29 -27.82
C SER A 819 -18.85 -17.77 -29.21
N TRP A 820 -19.13 -16.48 -29.32
CA TRP A 820 -19.52 -15.78 -30.55
C TRP A 820 -19.14 -14.28 -30.58
N MET A 821 -18.53 -13.75 -29.51
CA MET A 821 -18.01 -12.38 -29.42
C MET A 821 -16.56 -12.27 -29.91
N ASP A 822 -16.14 -11.04 -30.24
CA ASP A 822 -14.77 -10.65 -30.64
C ASP A 822 -14.09 -11.61 -31.65
N ASP A 823 -14.80 -11.90 -32.75
CA ASP A 823 -14.39 -12.83 -33.82
C ASP A 823 -13.95 -14.24 -33.36
N THR A 824 -14.12 -14.58 -32.09
CA THR A 824 -13.62 -15.82 -31.47
C THR A 824 -14.77 -16.81 -31.28
N ALA A 825 -15.48 -17.06 -32.38
CA ALA A 825 -16.62 -17.96 -32.43
C ALA A 825 -16.19 -19.45 -32.37
N GLY A 826 -17.03 -20.31 -31.79
CA GLY A 826 -16.76 -21.76 -31.67
C GLY A 826 -15.76 -22.17 -30.59
N CYS A 827 -15.29 -21.24 -29.76
CA CYS A 827 -14.42 -21.57 -28.63
C CYS A 827 -15.23 -21.85 -27.34
N PRO A 828 -14.67 -22.60 -26.36
CA PRO A 828 -15.35 -22.87 -25.11
C PRO A 828 -15.67 -21.59 -24.34
N ASP A 829 -16.96 -21.39 -24.09
CA ASP A 829 -17.58 -20.40 -23.22
C ASP A 829 -18.17 -21.21 -22.04
N ALA A 830 -17.91 -20.79 -20.80
CA ALA A 830 -18.23 -21.58 -19.61
C ALA A 830 -19.57 -21.22 -18.95
N ASP A 831 -20.10 -20.02 -19.21
CA ASP A 831 -21.32 -19.52 -18.57
C ASP A 831 -22.41 -19.07 -19.56
N GLY A 832 -22.04 -18.85 -20.82
CA GLY A 832 -22.94 -18.72 -21.96
C GLY A 832 -23.27 -17.29 -22.36
N ASP A 833 -22.43 -16.30 -22.05
CA ASP A 833 -22.65 -14.91 -22.43
C ASP A 833 -22.19 -14.57 -23.86
N GLY A 834 -21.26 -15.34 -24.41
CA GLY A 834 -20.69 -15.19 -25.75
C GLY A 834 -19.18 -14.98 -25.81
N TRP A 835 -18.49 -14.70 -24.70
CA TRP A 835 -17.04 -14.52 -24.71
C TRP A 835 -16.28 -15.85 -24.51
N TYR A 836 -15.04 -15.88 -25.01
CA TYR A 836 -14.18 -17.04 -24.84
C TYR A 836 -13.48 -16.98 -23.47
N ASN A 837 -13.45 -18.11 -22.74
CA ASN A 837 -12.84 -18.31 -21.41
C ASN A 837 -11.40 -17.76 -21.17
N LEU A 838 -10.68 -17.26 -22.20
CA LEU A 838 -9.36 -16.62 -22.05
C LEU A 838 -9.33 -15.13 -22.46
N GLN A 839 -10.40 -14.60 -23.08
CA GLN A 839 -10.64 -13.17 -23.35
C GLN A 839 -11.63 -12.58 -22.34
N ASP A 840 -12.50 -13.41 -21.80
CA ASP A 840 -13.47 -13.10 -20.77
C ASP A 840 -12.79 -12.88 -19.40
N ALA A 841 -13.02 -11.71 -18.79
CA ALA A 841 -12.52 -11.38 -17.46
C ALA A 841 -13.25 -12.14 -16.33
N PHE A 842 -14.51 -12.54 -16.54
CA PHE A 842 -15.35 -13.21 -15.56
C PHE A 842 -15.98 -14.53 -16.06
N PRO A 843 -15.20 -15.60 -16.39
CA PRO A 843 -15.67 -16.83 -17.05
C PRO A 843 -16.64 -17.75 -16.28
N ILE A 844 -17.35 -17.23 -15.30
CA ILE A 844 -18.41 -17.88 -14.52
C ILE A 844 -19.60 -16.94 -14.19
N ASP A 845 -19.55 -15.65 -14.55
CA ASP A 845 -20.65 -14.70 -14.41
C ASP A 845 -21.11 -14.22 -15.78
N ASN A 846 -22.14 -14.89 -16.32
CA ASN A 846 -22.67 -14.68 -17.67
C ASN A 846 -23.36 -13.32 -17.91
N THR A 847 -23.08 -12.34 -17.06
CA THR A 847 -23.54 -10.97 -17.16
C THR A 847 -22.39 -9.96 -17.13
N GLN A 848 -21.15 -10.40 -16.95
CA GLN A 848 -19.92 -9.62 -16.94
C GLN A 848 -18.87 -10.33 -17.79
N TRP A 849 -18.12 -9.58 -18.59
CA TRP A 849 -17.12 -10.14 -19.51
C TRP A 849 -15.87 -9.27 -19.67
N SER A 850 -15.93 -8.05 -19.15
CA SER A 850 -14.94 -6.99 -19.28
C SER A 850 -14.73 -6.36 -17.91
N ASP A 851 -13.47 -6.02 -17.67
CA ASP A 851 -12.87 -5.49 -16.43
C ASP A 851 -11.82 -4.49 -16.92
N GLU A 852 -12.24 -3.28 -17.27
CA GLU A 852 -11.42 -2.33 -18.04
C GLU A 852 -10.29 -1.72 -17.21
N ASP A 853 -10.50 -1.57 -15.89
CA ASP A 853 -9.49 -1.07 -14.95
C ASP A 853 -8.80 -2.15 -14.09
N GLY A 854 -9.32 -3.38 -14.07
CA GLY A 854 -8.67 -4.55 -13.47
C GLY A 854 -8.94 -4.77 -11.98
N ASP A 855 -9.99 -4.16 -11.42
CA ASP A 855 -10.33 -4.26 -9.99
C ASP A 855 -11.10 -5.53 -9.60
N GLY A 856 -11.67 -6.25 -10.57
CA GLY A 856 -12.44 -7.47 -10.37
C GLY A 856 -13.95 -7.27 -10.16
N TYR A 857 -14.49 -6.09 -10.47
CA TYR A 857 -15.88 -5.83 -10.78
C TYR A 857 -16.07 -5.67 -12.30
N GLY A 858 -17.28 -5.91 -12.80
CA GLY A 858 -17.51 -5.95 -14.25
C GLY A 858 -18.19 -4.72 -14.80
N ASP A 859 -17.67 -4.20 -15.91
CA ASP A 859 -18.06 -2.93 -16.55
C ASP A 859 -19.55 -2.84 -16.93
N ASN A 860 -20.19 -3.98 -17.20
CA ASN A 860 -21.56 -4.01 -17.69
C ASN A 860 -22.54 -3.61 -16.57
N GLN A 861 -22.95 -2.35 -16.60
CA GLN A 861 -23.96 -1.73 -15.72
C GLN A 861 -25.29 -2.49 -15.54
N SER A 862 -25.59 -3.46 -16.41
CA SER A 862 -26.78 -4.32 -16.31
C SER A 862 -26.51 -5.71 -15.70
N GLY A 863 -25.26 -6.02 -15.35
CA GLY A 863 -24.81 -7.30 -14.82
C GLY A 863 -24.92 -7.45 -13.30
N THR A 864 -24.35 -8.52 -12.77
CA THR A 864 -24.19 -8.73 -11.32
C THR A 864 -22.98 -7.98 -10.79
N THR A 865 -23.15 -7.32 -9.63
CA THR A 865 -22.13 -6.45 -9.00
C THR A 865 -21.40 -5.60 -10.05
N PRO A 866 -22.14 -4.78 -10.83
CA PRO A 866 -21.53 -3.97 -11.85
C PRO A 866 -20.65 -2.92 -11.19
N ASP A 867 -19.46 -2.74 -11.75
CA ASP A 867 -18.59 -1.67 -11.34
C ASP A 867 -19.30 -0.32 -11.62
N ALA A 868 -19.45 0.51 -10.61
CA ALA A 868 -20.04 1.83 -10.75
C ALA A 868 -19.04 2.91 -11.24
N CYS A 869 -17.76 2.55 -11.39
CA CYS A 869 -16.66 3.46 -11.70
C CYS A 869 -15.88 3.14 -13.00
N ILE A 870 -15.95 1.93 -13.57
CA ILE A 870 -15.53 1.35 -14.89
C ILE A 870 -14.07 1.60 -15.35
N GLN A 871 -13.55 2.78 -15.08
CA GLN A 871 -12.34 3.37 -15.64
C GLN A 871 -11.36 3.77 -14.52
N ARG A 872 -11.63 3.34 -13.28
CA ARG A 872 -11.01 3.80 -12.04
C ARG A 872 -11.10 2.68 -10.98
N PRO A 873 -10.03 1.89 -10.81
CA PRO A 873 -10.11 0.64 -10.06
C PRO A 873 -10.38 0.91 -8.58
N GLY A 874 -11.30 0.17 -7.96
CA GLY A 874 -11.82 0.47 -6.64
C GLY A 874 -12.16 -0.72 -5.74
N GLY A 875 -12.02 -0.51 -4.43
CA GLY A 875 -12.26 -1.54 -3.42
C GLY A 875 -13.72 -1.69 -2.98
N SER A 876 -14.55 -0.66 -3.16
CA SER A 876 -15.87 -0.56 -2.51
C SER A 876 -16.83 -1.70 -2.87
N PHE A 877 -17.65 -2.10 -1.90
CA PHE A 877 -18.57 -3.25 -2.01
C PHE A 877 -19.91 -3.10 -1.29
N THR A 878 -20.24 -1.91 -0.75
CA THR A 878 -21.43 -1.68 0.08
C THR A 878 -22.50 -0.84 -0.62
N ASP A 879 -22.12 0.23 -1.30
CA ASP A 879 -23.02 1.23 -1.87
C ASP A 879 -22.83 1.38 -3.40
N ARG A 880 -21.62 1.72 -3.83
CA ARG A 880 -21.09 1.56 -5.19
C ARG A 880 -20.12 0.38 -5.14
N PHE A 881 -20.08 -0.42 -6.21
CA PHE A 881 -19.08 -1.48 -6.37
C PHE A 881 -17.98 -0.95 -7.28
N GLY A 882 -16.73 -1.34 -7.09
CA GLY A 882 -15.59 -0.96 -7.94
C GLY A 882 -15.21 0.53 -7.93
N CYS A 883 -15.80 1.33 -7.03
CA CYS A 883 -15.35 2.70 -6.81
C CYS A 883 -14.27 2.80 -5.73
N GLY A 884 -13.50 3.89 -5.76
CA GLY A 884 -12.53 4.24 -4.71
C GLY A 884 -13.11 4.12 -3.30
N ASP A 885 -12.30 3.59 -2.40
CA ASP A 885 -12.57 3.25 -1.01
C ASP A 885 -11.22 3.38 -0.29
N TYR A 886 -10.92 4.57 0.24
CA TYR A 886 -9.55 4.93 0.65
C TYR A 886 -9.09 4.22 1.94
N ASP A 887 -10.03 3.87 2.83
CA ASP A 887 -9.72 3.28 4.13
C ASP A 887 -10.08 1.78 4.24
N GLU A 888 -10.68 1.20 3.19
CA GLU A 888 -11.06 -0.20 3.03
C GLU A 888 -12.25 -0.66 3.93
N ASP A 889 -13.13 0.26 4.31
CA ASP A 889 -14.34 -0.05 5.11
C ASP A 889 -15.47 -0.71 4.28
N GLY A 890 -15.44 -0.51 2.96
CA GLY A 890 -16.38 -1.06 1.99
C GLY A 890 -17.37 -0.06 1.41
N VAL A 891 -17.43 1.19 1.91
CA VAL A 891 -18.27 2.28 1.38
C VAL A 891 -17.42 3.18 0.48
N SER A 892 -17.98 3.55 -0.67
CA SER A 892 -17.24 4.34 -1.65
C SER A 892 -17.02 5.79 -1.23
N ASP A 893 -15.84 6.30 -1.55
CA ASP A 893 -15.41 7.67 -1.32
C ASP A 893 -16.38 8.69 -1.93
N PRO A 894 -16.51 9.90 -1.34
CA PRO A 894 -17.15 11.03 -1.99
C PRO A 894 -16.50 11.34 -3.34
N ASP A 895 -17.28 11.23 -4.41
CA ASP A 895 -16.86 11.44 -5.78
C ASP A 895 -17.58 12.64 -6.41
N PRO A 896 -16.94 13.82 -6.41
CA PRO A 896 -17.49 15.01 -7.03
C PRO A 896 -17.69 14.91 -8.54
N SER A 897 -17.02 13.96 -9.22
CA SER A 897 -17.14 13.78 -10.67
C SER A 897 -18.43 13.03 -11.03
N ALA A 898 -18.78 11.98 -10.28
CA ALA A 898 -20.09 11.32 -10.36
C ALA A 898 -21.24 12.12 -9.71
N ASN A 899 -20.96 13.26 -9.06
CA ASN A 899 -21.87 13.97 -8.16
C ASN A 899 -22.39 13.10 -7.00
N TYR A 900 -21.55 12.20 -6.49
CA TYR A 900 -21.89 11.30 -5.40
C TYR A 900 -21.21 11.78 -4.12
N PHE A 901 -21.98 12.43 -3.24
CA PHE A 901 -21.46 13.04 -2.01
C PHE A 901 -21.95 12.27 -0.77
N VAL A 902 -21.46 12.65 0.41
CA VAL A 902 -21.94 12.15 1.70
C VAL A 902 -23.47 12.23 1.84
N SER A 903 -24.11 13.23 1.22
CA SER A 903 -25.56 13.37 1.18
C SER A 903 -26.31 12.29 0.41
N ASP A 904 -25.61 11.55 -0.44
CA ASP A 904 -26.15 10.60 -1.41
C ASP A 904 -25.81 9.14 -1.06
N GLY A 905 -24.95 8.94 -0.06
CA GLY A 905 -24.56 7.64 0.50
C GLY A 905 -23.07 7.36 0.51
N ALA A 906 -22.25 8.27 -0.05
CA ALA A 906 -20.79 8.17 -0.01
C ALA A 906 -20.25 8.31 1.42
N ASP A 907 -19.04 7.81 1.62
CA ASP A 907 -18.41 7.80 2.93
C ASP A 907 -18.24 9.22 3.53
N ALA A 908 -18.71 9.38 4.77
CA ALA A 908 -18.57 10.61 5.56
C ALA A 908 -17.15 10.82 6.16
N PHE A 909 -16.34 9.76 6.31
CA PHE A 909 -15.07 9.75 7.04
C PHE A 909 -13.96 8.98 6.32
N PHE A 910 -13.72 9.34 5.06
CA PHE A 910 -12.70 8.85 4.10
C PHE A 910 -11.34 8.35 4.65
N ASP A 911 -10.92 8.67 5.87
CA ASP A 911 -9.66 8.24 6.49
C ASP A 911 -9.82 7.47 7.84
N GLU A 912 -11.02 6.99 8.19
CA GLU A 912 -11.33 6.29 9.44
C GLU A 912 -12.27 5.08 9.21
N PRO A 913 -11.72 3.87 8.99
CA PRO A 913 -12.44 2.68 8.46
C PRO A 913 -13.34 1.98 9.49
N THR A 914 -13.79 2.75 10.47
CA THR A 914 -14.77 2.35 11.46
C THR A 914 -15.96 3.31 11.51
N GLN A 915 -15.98 4.36 10.68
CA GLN A 915 -17.06 5.33 10.55
C GLN A 915 -17.32 5.62 9.07
N TRP A 916 -18.58 5.56 8.64
CA TRP A 916 -18.92 5.79 7.22
C TRP A 916 -20.14 6.69 7.00
N ALA A 917 -20.76 7.19 8.08
CA ALA A 917 -21.98 7.96 8.04
C ALA A 917 -22.02 9.02 9.14
N ASP A 918 -22.39 10.25 8.76
CA ASP A 918 -22.64 11.37 9.66
C ASP A 918 -24.07 11.88 9.40
N SER A 919 -25.02 11.51 10.27
CA SER A 919 -26.44 11.78 10.04
C SER A 919 -26.85 13.25 10.21
N ASP A 920 -26.07 14.07 10.92
CA ASP A 920 -26.42 15.46 11.22
C ASP A 920 -25.35 16.52 10.84
N ILE A 921 -24.22 16.03 10.34
CA ILE A 921 -23.12 16.77 9.70
C ILE A 921 -22.32 17.60 10.71
N ASP A 922 -22.01 17.04 11.87
CA ASP A 922 -21.22 17.68 12.92
C ASP A 922 -19.74 17.29 12.95
N GLY A 923 -19.36 16.19 12.27
CA GLY A 923 -18.01 15.65 12.21
C GLY A 923 -17.75 14.46 13.16
N TYR A 924 -18.79 13.82 13.70
CA TYR A 924 -18.69 12.56 14.44
C TYR A 924 -19.55 11.46 13.81
N GLY A 925 -19.01 10.24 13.77
CA GLY A 925 -19.62 9.17 12.98
C GLY A 925 -20.69 8.34 13.73
N ASP A 926 -21.75 8.00 13.01
CA ASP A 926 -22.94 7.30 13.48
C ASP A 926 -22.67 5.88 14.00
N ASN A 927 -21.57 5.22 13.61
CA ASN A 927 -21.32 3.83 13.98
C ASN A 927 -20.91 3.73 15.46
N PRO A 928 -21.73 3.15 16.36
CA PRO A 928 -21.46 3.14 17.81
C PRO A 928 -20.29 2.22 18.22
N LEU A 929 -19.64 1.54 17.27
CA LEU A 929 -18.45 0.74 17.47
C LEU A 929 -17.18 1.37 16.86
N GLY A 930 -17.31 2.49 16.15
CA GLY A 930 -16.20 3.17 15.51
C GLY A 930 -15.40 4.08 16.43
N PHE A 931 -14.40 4.75 15.86
CA PHE A 931 -13.62 5.78 16.52
C PHE A 931 -14.48 7.02 16.79
N GLN A 932 -14.31 7.63 17.97
CA GLN A 932 -15.06 8.80 18.46
C GLN A 932 -16.54 8.86 18.02
N PRO A 933 -17.33 7.80 18.32
CA PRO A 933 -18.65 7.65 17.75
C PRO A 933 -19.59 8.69 18.33
N ASP A 934 -20.46 9.23 17.48
CA ASP A 934 -21.41 10.24 17.93
C ASP A 934 -22.38 9.64 18.96
N ALA A 935 -22.46 10.31 20.11
CA ALA A 935 -23.37 9.96 21.18
C ALA A 935 -24.75 10.61 21.01
N CYS A 936 -24.91 11.52 20.04
CA CYS A 936 -26.11 12.27 19.70
C CYS A 936 -26.51 12.32 18.19
N PRO A 937 -26.58 11.21 17.40
CA PRO A 937 -26.72 11.18 15.90
C PRO A 937 -27.96 11.80 15.21
N GLU A 938 -28.69 12.68 15.89
CA GLU A 938 -29.80 13.47 15.34
C GLU A 938 -29.67 14.97 15.74
N LEU A 939 -28.55 15.39 16.33
CA LEU A 939 -28.33 16.67 16.99
C LEU A 939 -26.91 17.23 16.77
N ARG A 940 -26.76 17.91 15.64
CA ARG A 940 -25.54 18.62 15.23
C ARG A 940 -25.04 19.66 16.24
N ASP A 941 -24.15 19.28 17.14
CA ASP A 941 -23.48 20.17 18.10
C ASP A 941 -21.95 20.00 18.08
N SER A 942 -21.24 19.86 19.22
CA SER A 942 -19.76 19.96 19.23
C SER A 942 -19.02 19.54 20.51
N SER A 943 -19.59 18.77 21.45
CA SER A 943 -18.79 18.28 22.59
C SER A 943 -17.71 17.29 22.12
N THR A 944 -16.52 17.34 22.76
CA THR A 944 -15.27 16.70 22.28
C THR A 944 -14.52 15.89 23.34
N VAL A 945 -15.06 15.78 24.57
CA VAL A 945 -14.35 15.21 25.73
C VAL A 945 -15.04 14.00 26.36
N ASP A 946 -16.36 14.05 26.60
CA ASP A 946 -17.10 12.99 27.30
C ASP A 946 -18.06 12.22 26.39
N ARG A 947 -18.86 12.96 25.61
CA ARG A 947 -19.77 12.48 24.57
C ARG A 947 -19.45 13.26 23.32
N PHE A 948 -18.99 12.59 22.27
CA PHE A 948 -18.78 13.25 21.00
C PHE A 948 -20.15 13.65 20.39
N GLY A 949 -20.17 14.76 19.66
CA GLY A 949 -21.30 15.34 18.92
C GLY A 949 -22.47 15.97 19.71
N CYS A 950 -22.60 15.70 21.01
CA CYS A 950 -23.68 16.29 21.81
C CYS A 950 -23.55 17.84 22.04
N THR A 951 -24.64 18.45 22.54
CA THR A 951 -24.68 19.88 22.90
C THR A 951 -23.61 20.25 23.91
N ASP A 952 -22.78 21.24 23.57
CA ASP A 952 -21.88 21.97 24.46
C ASP A 952 -22.25 23.47 24.40
N SER A 953 -22.88 23.97 25.46
CA SER A 953 -23.42 25.33 25.49
C SER A 953 -22.37 26.44 25.70
N ASP A 954 -21.13 26.13 26.09
CA ASP A 954 -20.10 27.15 26.38
C ASP A 954 -18.73 26.93 25.73
N GLY A 955 -18.51 25.78 25.11
CA GLY A 955 -17.40 25.45 24.22
C GLY A 955 -16.19 24.84 24.91
N ASP A 956 -16.32 24.29 26.13
CA ASP A 956 -15.22 23.66 26.87
C ASP A 956 -14.92 22.20 26.48
N GLY A 957 -15.80 21.61 25.67
CA GLY A 957 -15.72 20.26 25.14
C GLY A 957 -16.53 19.22 25.90
N ILE A 958 -17.17 19.58 27.03
CA ILE A 958 -17.97 18.65 27.84
C ILE A 958 -19.46 18.86 27.58
N SER A 959 -20.20 17.77 27.38
CA SER A 959 -21.60 17.82 26.99
C SER A 959 -22.55 18.31 28.10
N ASP A 960 -23.53 19.13 27.72
CA ASP A 960 -24.64 19.58 28.55
C ASP A 960 -25.39 18.39 29.19
N PRO A 961 -25.86 18.51 30.45
CA PRO A 961 -26.62 17.46 31.12
C PRO A 961 -28.06 17.35 30.61
N ASP A 962 -28.44 16.15 30.18
CA ASP A 962 -29.77 15.82 29.66
C ASP A 962 -30.55 14.81 30.55
N ALA A 963 -31.56 14.15 29.99
CA ALA A 963 -32.43 13.22 30.70
C ALA A 963 -31.82 11.80 30.89
N VAL A 964 -30.73 11.49 30.19
CA VAL A 964 -30.04 10.20 30.13
C VAL A 964 -28.60 10.34 30.63
N TRP A 965 -27.91 11.42 30.24
CA TRP A 965 -26.56 11.76 30.68
C TRP A 965 -26.61 12.93 31.67
N THR A 966 -26.45 12.64 32.96
CA THR A 966 -26.54 13.67 34.02
C THR A 966 -25.16 14.06 34.55
N THR A 967 -25.08 15.10 35.38
CA THR A 967 -23.84 15.48 36.09
C THR A 967 -23.31 14.38 37.03
N GLU A 968 -24.10 13.35 37.37
CA GLU A 968 -23.61 12.16 38.08
C GLU A 968 -22.94 11.13 37.14
N ASN A 969 -23.07 11.31 35.82
CA ASN A 969 -22.56 10.41 34.77
C ASN A 969 -21.30 10.93 34.07
N GLY A 970 -21.06 12.25 34.08
CA GLY A 970 -19.92 12.89 33.42
C GLY A 970 -20.26 14.23 32.75
N ALA A 971 -21.54 14.51 32.52
CA ALA A 971 -22.02 15.73 31.89
C ALA A 971 -21.60 16.99 32.66
N ASP A 972 -21.50 18.11 31.95
CA ASP A 972 -21.03 19.37 32.53
C ASP A 972 -21.91 19.86 33.69
N ALA A 973 -21.24 20.17 34.81
CA ALA A 973 -21.81 20.73 36.01
C ALA A 973 -21.94 22.27 35.98
N CYS A 974 -21.36 22.94 34.99
CA CYS A 974 -21.38 24.38 34.75
C CYS A 974 -21.79 24.86 33.32
N PRO A 975 -22.88 24.37 32.65
CA PRO A 975 -23.17 24.47 31.18
C PRO A 975 -23.32 25.83 30.49
N LEU A 976 -22.76 26.89 31.05
CA LEU A 976 -22.80 28.28 30.59
C LEU A 976 -21.54 29.06 31.04
N VAL A 977 -20.52 28.37 31.56
CA VAL A 977 -19.32 28.91 32.22
C VAL A 977 -18.11 28.00 31.95
N TYR A 978 -17.59 28.06 30.71
CA TYR A 978 -16.36 27.43 30.21
C TYR A 978 -15.39 27.02 31.32
N GLY A 979 -15.19 25.72 31.44
CA GLY A 979 -14.40 25.09 32.47
C GLY A 979 -13.26 24.23 31.97
N ASN A 980 -12.65 23.54 32.94
CA ASN A 980 -11.51 22.66 32.77
C ASN A 980 -11.28 21.78 34.02
N SER A 981 -12.04 21.94 35.10
CA SER A 981 -11.96 21.04 36.26
C SER A 981 -12.47 19.66 35.89
N SER A 982 -11.71 18.62 36.26
CA SER A 982 -12.01 17.22 35.95
C SER A 982 -12.13 16.31 37.19
N ALA A 983 -11.83 16.83 38.40
CA ALA A 983 -11.75 16.04 39.64
C ALA A 983 -12.98 16.18 40.57
N ASP A 984 -13.80 17.23 40.45
CA ASP A 984 -15.04 17.38 41.23
C ASP A 984 -16.27 17.71 40.37
N ARG A 985 -16.49 18.98 40.02
CA ARG A 985 -17.58 19.43 39.13
C ARG A 985 -17.01 19.54 37.73
N ILE A 986 -17.08 18.43 37.01
CA ILE A 986 -16.62 18.31 35.62
C ILE A 986 -17.20 19.47 34.79
N GLY A 987 -16.36 20.17 34.02
CA GLY A 987 -16.71 21.32 33.15
C GLY A 987 -16.92 22.68 33.86
N CYS A 988 -16.57 22.79 35.15
CA CYS A 988 -16.49 24.08 35.82
C CYS A 988 -15.10 24.74 35.69
N LEU A 989 -15.06 26.07 35.88
CA LEU A 989 -13.81 26.84 35.91
C LEU A 989 -12.86 26.35 37.02
N ASP A 990 -11.64 25.99 36.63
CA ASP A 990 -10.46 25.81 37.49
C ASP A 990 -9.39 26.81 37.02
N GLN A 991 -9.14 27.83 37.85
CA GLN A 991 -8.24 28.93 37.49
C GLN A 991 -6.75 28.58 37.52
N ASP A 992 -6.32 27.49 38.17
CA ASP A 992 -4.90 27.18 38.31
C ASP A 992 -4.46 25.83 37.71
N GLY A 993 -5.38 24.92 37.46
CA GLY A 993 -5.17 23.67 36.75
C GLY A 993 -4.87 22.47 37.65
N ASP A 994 -5.27 22.49 38.92
CA ASP A 994 -5.14 21.31 39.80
C ASP A 994 -6.27 20.28 39.67
N ASN A 995 -7.22 20.55 38.78
CA ASN A 995 -8.41 19.79 38.38
C ASN A 995 -9.65 20.00 39.28
N TYR A 996 -9.60 20.79 40.34
CA TYR A 996 -10.75 21.06 41.22
C TYR A 996 -11.39 22.42 40.93
N SER A 997 -12.72 22.47 40.90
CA SER A 997 -13.47 23.66 40.52
C SER A 997 -13.38 24.79 41.54
N ASP A 998 -13.25 26.03 41.04
CA ASP A 998 -13.30 27.26 41.82
C ASP A 998 -14.58 27.31 42.69
N PRO A 999 -14.51 27.76 43.96
CA PRO A 999 -15.66 27.84 44.85
C PRO A 999 -16.67 28.91 44.42
N THR A 1000 -17.87 28.46 44.07
CA THR A 1000 -19.01 29.31 43.70
C THR A 1000 -19.93 29.59 44.89
N ALA A 1001 -21.08 30.23 44.65
CA ALA A 1001 -22.04 30.57 45.72
C ALA A 1001 -22.86 29.35 46.20
N ASP A 1002 -22.85 28.30 45.39
CA ASP A 1002 -23.66 27.07 45.44
C ASP A 1002 -22.80 25.81 45.61
N TRP A 1003 -21.50 25.87 45.24
CA TRP A 1003 -20.51 24.83 45.51
C TRP A 1003 -19.32 25.42 46.27
N GLY A 1004 -19.15 25.04 47.54
CA GLY A 1004 -18.12 25.59 48.42
C GLY A 1004 -17.17 24.55 49.00
N LEU A 1005 -16.29 25.03 49.88
CA LEU A 1005 -15.23 24.22 50.53
C LEU A 1005 -15.75 23.08 51.42
N ALA A 1006 -17.05 23.05 51.74
CA ALA A 1006 -17.66 21.96 52.51
C ALA A 1006 -18.31 20.90 51.60
N GLU A 1007 -18.52 21.25 50.34
CA GLU A 1007 -19.18 20.46 49.31
C GLU A 1007 -18.15 19.75 48.41
N GLY A 1008 -17.00 20.38 48.12
CA GLY A 1008 -15.89 19.77 47.40
C GLY A 1008 -14.93 20.76 46.72
N ALA A 1009 -15.36 22.01 46.54
CA ALA A 1009 -14.64 23.04 45.79
C ALA A 1009 -13.24 23.34 46.33
N ASP A 1010 -12.37 23.80 45.44
CA ASP A 1010 -10.99 24.13 45.75
C ASP A 1010 -10.88 25.23 46.85
N ALA A 1011 -9.97 24.98 47.80
CA ALA A 1011 -9.62 25.88 48.89
C ALA A 1011 -8.57 26.94 48.53
N TYR A 1012 -7.86 26.84 47.40
CA TYR A 1012 -6.78 27.76 47.01
C TYR A 1012 -6.72 28.12 45.51
N PRO A 1013 -7.72 28.84 44.91
CA PRO A 1013 -7.96 28.89 43.44
C PRO A 1013 -6.98 29.69 42.56
N LYS A 1014 -5.70 29.67 42.94
CA LYS A 1014 -4.53 30.39 42.40
C LYS A 1014 -3.21 29.68 42.78
N ASP A 1015 -3.24 28.45 43.29
CA ASP A 1015 -2.10 27.68 43.76
C ASP A 1015 -2.28 26.19 43.38
N PRO A 1016 -1.79 25.77 42.19
CA PRO A 1016 -2.09 24.48 41.57
C PRO A 1016 -1.37 23.29 42.22
N THR A 1017 -1.00 23.44 43.48
CA THR A 1017 -0.32 22.43 44.28
C THR A 1017 -1.17 21.96 45.46
N ARG A 1018 -2.34 22.58 45.71
CA ARG A 1018 -3.13 22.38 46.93
C ARG A 1018 -4.62 22.67 46.72
N TRP A 1019 -5.45 21.64 46.75
CA TRP A 1019 -6.91 21.78 46.74
C TRP A 1019 -7.59 21.62 48.11
N ILE A 1020 -7.04 20.76 48.98
CA ILE A 1020 -7.66 20.42 50.27
C ILE A 1020 -7.29 21.41 51.37
N LYS A 1021 -8.29 21.94 52.05
CA LYS A 1021 -8.10 22.73 53.27
C LYS A 1021 -7.61 21.87 54.45
N GLU A 1022 -6.32 21.99 54.78
CA GLU A 1022 -5.75 21.37 55.98
C GLU A 1022 -6.49 21.81 57.26
N ALA A 1023 -6.66 20.88 58.19
CA ALA A 1023 -7.34 21.12 59.46
C ALA A 1023 -6.39 21.76 60.48
N ASP A 1024 -6.66 23.01 60.87
CA ASP A 1024 -5.89 23.75 61.88
C ASP A 1024 -5.83 23.01 63.24
N GLU A 1025 -4.71 22.35 63.53
CA GLU A 1025 -4.35 21.96 64.90
C GLU A 1025 -3.71 23.14 65.65
N ASP A 1026 -4.48 23.84 66.50
CA ASP A 1026 -3.89 24.52 67.66
C ASP A 1026 -4.75 24.39 68.93
N THR A 1027 -4.09 24.50 70.08
CA THR A 1027 -4.43 23.74 71.28
C THR A 1027 -4.68 24.62 72.51
N GLN A 1028 -5.56 24.13 73.40
CA GLN A 1028 -5.75 24.53 74.80
C GLN A 1028 -6.52 25.84 75.12
N GLY A 1029 -7.66 25.69 75.80
CA GLY A 1029 -8.47 26.80 76.32
C GLY A 1029 -9.55 26.36 77.31
N ALA A 1030 -9.15 25.74 78.43
CA ALA A 1030 -10.04 25.04 79.36
C ALA A 1030 -11.25 25.82 79.92
N SER A 1031 -12.41 25.15 80.00
CA SER A 1031 -13.32 25.30 81.14
C SER A 1031 -14.09 24.00 81.43
N SER A 1032 -14.46 23.78 82.69
CA SER A 1032 -15.04 22.54 83.20
C SER A 1032 -16.22 22.86 84.12
N MET A 1033 -17.31 22.09 84.05
CA MET A 1033 -18.03 21.46 85.20
C MET A 1033 -19.52 21.16 84.95
N THR A 1034 -19.95 19.96 85.37
CA THR A 1034 -21.30 19.57 85.85
C THR A 1034 -22.51 19.68 84.88
N THR A 1035 -23.38 18.66 84.76
CA THR A 1035 -24.02 17.91 85.86
C THR A 1035 -24.46 16.50 85.43
N TYR A 1036 -24.23 15.49 86.28
CA TYR A 1036 -24.89 14.18 86.19
C TYR A 1036 -26.16 14.16 87.08
N LEU A 1037 -27.31 13.73 86.54
CA LEU A 1037 -28.42 13.23 87.37
C LEU A 1037 -29.35 12.31 86.57
N VAL A 1038 -29.54 11.09 87.07
CA VAL A 1038 -30.27 9.99 86.42
C VAL A 1038 -31.72 9.91 86.91
N GLY A 1039 -32.67 9.66 86.01
CA GLY A 1039 -33.96 9.03 86.34
C GLY A 1039 -35.17 9.57 85.57
N GLY A 1040 -36.09 8.70 85.10
CA GLY A 1040 -37.35 9.21 84.52
C GLY A 1040 -38.27 8.32 83.67
N VAL A 1041 -38.23 6.99 83.79
CA VAL A 1041 -39.27 6.00 83.42
C VAL A 1041 -40.62 6.52 82.82
N GLY A 1042 -40.93 6.11 81.57
CA GLY A 1042 -42.04 5.17 81.32
C GLY A 1042 -43.28 5.57 80.49
N PHE A 1043 -43.88 4.54 79.87
CA PHE A 1043 -45.26 4.41 79.33
C PHE A 1043 -45.63 5.21 78.05
N LEU A 1044 -46.52 4.76 77.14
CA LEU A 1044 -46.96 3.42 76.65
C LEU A 1044 -47.97 3.63 75.47
N ILE A 1045 -48.39 2.55 74.78
CA ILE A 1045 -49.72 2.37 74.10
C ILE A 1045 -49.97 2.99 72.68
N LEU A 1046 -49.87 2.12 71.67
CA LEU A 1046 -50.91 1.66 70.71
C LEU A 1046 -51.70 2.61 69.76
N ALA A 1047 -51.52 2.34 68.46
CA ALA A 1047 -52.48 1.66 67.54
C ALA A 1047 -53.29 2.41 66.45
N GLY A 1048 -53.42 1.69 65.31
CA GLY A 1048 -54.20 1.96 64.09
C GLY A 1048 -53.36 1.59 62.86
N ILE A 1049 -53.31 0.35 62.33
CA ILE A 1049 -54.37 -0.53 61.79
C ILE A 1049 -55.26 0.24 60.79
N GLY A 1050 -55.36 -0.10 59.50
CA GLY A 1050 -54.74 -1.20 58.71
C GLY A 1050 -55.72 -1.75 57.66
N VAL A 1051 -55.25 -2.49 56.64
CA VAL A 1051 -56.03 -3.37 55.74
C VAL A 1051 -55.01 -4.29 55.00
N LEU A 1052 -54.88 -5.57 55.41
CA LEU A 1052 -55.28 -6.84 54.72
C LEU A 1052 -54.25 -7.32 53.66
N LEU A 1053 -53.74 -8.57 53.56
CA LEU A 1053 -53.83 -9.89 54.26
C LEU A 1053 -52.48 -10.66 53.98
N PHE A 1054 -51.75 -11.31 54.90
CA PHE A 1054 -51.88 -12.70 55.41
C PHE A 1054 -52.23 -13.77 54.33
N VAL A 1055 -51.59 -14.95 54.19
CA VAL A 1055 -50.89 -15.87 55.13
C VAL A 1055 -49.76 -16.69 54.44
N ARG A 1056 -48.74 -17.13 55.20
CA ARG A 1056 -47.72 -18.16 54.81
C ARG A 1056 -48.21 -19.60 55.07
N SER A 1057 -48.17 -20.50 54.08
CA SER A 1057 -47.79 -21.93 54.28
C SER A 1057 -47.71 -22.74 52.97
N LYS A 1058 -46.87 -23.78 52.95
CA LYS A 1058 -46.69 -24.78 51.87
C LYS A 1058 -48.00 -25.45 51.40
N GLY A 1059 -48.03 -25.90 50.14
CA GLY A 1059 -48.88 -27.02 49.70
C GLY A 1059 -49.31 -26.98 48.23
N GLU A 1060 -48.62 -27.77 47.41
CA GLU A 1060 -49.12 -28.64 46.31
C GLU A 1060 -50.41 -28.31 45.52
N ASP A 1061 -50.26 -28.40 44.19
CA ASP A 1061 -51.09 -29.16 43.25
C ASP A 1061 -52.49 -28.66 42.80
N GLU A 1062 -52.46 -28.03 41.61
CA GLU A 1062 -52.91 -28.60 40.33
C GLU A 1062 -54.40 -28.75 39.91
N THR A 1063 -54.60 -28.43 38.62
CA THR A 1063 -55.66 -28.87 37.67
C THR A 1063 -57.08 -28.24 37.75
N LYS A 1064 -57.57 -27.73 36.60
CA LYS A 1064 -58.31 -28.51 35.58
C LYS A 1064 -58.77 -27.67 34.36
N VAL A 1065 -58.95 -28.18 33.13
CA VAL A 1065 -58.35 -29.32 32.38
C VAL A 1065 -58.96 -29.42 30.95
N TRP A 1066 -58.32 -30.20 30.08
CA TRP A 1066 -58.71 -30.76 28.75
C TRP A 1066 -58.04 -30.06 27.54
N ALA A 1067 -57.39 -30.71 26.56
CA ALA A 1067 -56.93 -32.10 26.33
C ALA A 1067 -56.07 -32.13 25.02
N ASN A 1068 -55.18 -33.08 24.66
CA ASN A 1068 -54.41 -34.15 25.35
C ASN A 1068 -53.44 -34.84 24.33
N ALA A 1069 -52.40 -35.57 24.79
CA ALA A 1069 -51.51 -36.52 24.06
C ALA A 1069 -50.41 -35.98 23.10
N THR A 1070 -49.22 -36.61 22.89
CA THR A 1070 -48.18 -37.22 23.78
C THR A 1070 -46.95 -37.69 22.96
N ALA A 1071 -45.76 -37.73 23.61
CA ALA A 1071 -44.45 -38.32 23.21
C ALA A 1071 -43.44 -37.37 22.49
N GLY A 1072 -42.13 -37.39 22.78
CA GLY A 1072 -41.42 -37.99 23.93
C GLY A 1072 -39.89 -38.17 23.74
N GLN A 1073 -39.08 -37.58 24.64
CA GLN A 1073 -37.59 -37.71 24.75
C GLN A 1073 -36.81 -37.09 23.54
N VAL A 1074 -35.52 -36.69 23.58
CA VAL A 1074 -34.36 -36.90 24.48
C VAL A 1074 -33.61 -35.56 24.70
N ALA A 1075 -32.64 -35.52 25.63
CA ALA A 1075 -31.79 -34.38 26.00
C ALA A 1075 -31.10 -33.61 24.85
N MET A 1076 -30.86 -32.32 25.06
CA MET A 1076 -30.01 -31.47 24.23
C MET A 1076 -28.55 -31.93 24.32
N PRO A 1077 -27.86 -32.23 23.20
CA PRO A 1077 -26.43 -32.46 23.17
C PRO A 1077 -25.68 -31.16 22.87
N ASN A 1078 -24.82 -30.74 23.79
CA ASN A 1078 -23.38 -30.59 23.52
C ASN A 1078 -22.99 -30.15 22.09
N PHE A 1079 -22.85 -28.85 21.85
CA PHE A 1079 -22.03 -28.34 20.75
C PHE A 1079 -20.56 -28.36 21.18
N GLN A 1080 -19.91 -29.49 20.93
CA GLN A 1080 -18.46 -29.54 20.84
C GLN A 1080 -18.01 -28.81 19.58
N ALA A 1081 -16.90 -28.07 19.70
CA ALA A 1081 -16.17 -27.55 18.57
C ALA A 1081 -15.66 -28.69 17.65
N GLN A 1082 -15.65 -28.43 16.34
CA GLN A 1082 -14.75 -28.91 15.28
C GLN A 1082 -15.45 -28.82 13.90
N PRO A 1083 -14.70 -28.68 12.79
CA PRO A 1083 -13.46 -27.92 12.60
C PRO A 1083 -13.61 -26.91 11.43
N ALA A 1084 -12.59 -26.08 11.18
CA ALA A 1084 -12.50 -25.31 9.94
C ALA A 1084 -12.55 -26.25 8.72
N ALA A 1085 -13.40 -25.92 7.74
CA ALA A 1085 -13.37 -26.58 6.44
C ALA A 1085 -12.23 -25.97 5.61
N GLN A 1086 -11.32 -26.82 5.13
CA GLN A 1086 -10.21 -26.40 4.30
C GLN A 1086 -10.75 -25.95 2.92
N VAL A 1087 -10.53 -24.70 2.55
CA VAL A 1087 -10.43 -24.34 1.13
C VAL A 1087 -9.06 -24.84 0.67
N ALA A 1088 -9.04 -25.68 -0.36
CA ALA A 1088 -7.82 -26.34 -0.83
C ALA A 1088 -7.25 -25.59 -2.04
N MET A 1089 -6.05 -25.04 -1.88
CA MET A 1089 -5.25 -24.47 -2.97
C MET A 1089 -4.94 -25.55 -4.02
N PRO A 1090 -4.97 -25.27 -5.34
CA PRO A 1090 -4.45 -26.16 -6.36
C PRO A 1090 -2.91 -26.25 -6.32
N ASN A 1091 -2.40 -27.47 -6.36
CA ASN A 1091 -0.96 -27.77 -6.35
C ASN A 1091 -0.41 -27.82 -7.79
N PHE A 1092 0.48 -26.90 -8.16
CA PHE A 1092 1.23 -26.98 -9.42
C PHE A 1092 2.25 -28.13 -9.40
N GLN A 1093 1.88 -29.28 -10.00
CA GLN A 1093 2.82 -30.32 -10.40
C GLN A 1093 2.51 -30.86 -11.80
N ALA A 1094 3.55 -30.95 -12.63
CA ALA A 1094 3.44 -31.19 -14.07
C ALA A 1094 3.32 -32.67 -14.48
N GLN A 1095 2.80 -32.87 -15.71
CA GLN A 1095 2.83 -34.07 -16.58
C GLN A 1095 1.82 -35.21 -16.30
N PRO A 1096 1.44 -36.01 -17.32
CA PRO A 1096 0.96 -35.60 -18.66
C PRO A 1096 -0.33 -36.35 -19.12
N ALA A 1097 -0.94 -35.85 -20.21
CA ALA A 1097 -2.22 -36.21 -20.85
C ALA A 1097 -2.74 -37.69 -20.86
N ALA A 1098 -4.06 -37.87 -20.69
CA ALA A 1098 -4.88 -38.91 -21.37
C ALA A 1098 -6.44 -38.81 -21.18
N GLN A 1099 -7.17 -38.60 -22.28
CA GLN A 1099 -8.49 -39.17 -22.70
C GLN A 1099 -9.79 -39.15 -21.85
N VAL A 1100 -10.80 -38.42 -22.40
CA VAL A 1100 -12.22 -38.82 -22.71
C VAL A 1100 -13.21 -39.24 -21.60
N ALA A 1101 -14.31 -38.47 -21.41
CA ALA A 1101 -15.74 -38.87 -21.48
C ALA A 1101 -16.73 -37.99 -20.63
N MET A 1102 -17.82 -37.51 -21.25
CA MET A 1102 -19.03 -36.91 -20.60
C MET A 1102 -20.05 -38.01 -20.11
N PRO A 1103 -21.34 -37.79 -19.72
CA PRO A 1103 -22.15 -36.54 -19.57
C PRO A 1103 -23.22 -36.45 -18.43
N ASN A 1104 -23.95 -35.30 -18.38
CA ASN A 1104 -25.42 -35.13 -18.20
C ASN A 1104 -26.05 -34.92 -16.79
N PHE A 1105 -26.79 -33.79 -16.56
CA PHE A 1105 -28.27 -33.75 -16.38
C PHE A 1105 -28.91 -32.36 -16.07
N GLN A 1106 -29.51 -31.75 -17.10
CA GLN A 1106 -30.79 -30.97 -17.17
C GLN A 1106 -31.20 -29.87 -16.16
N ALA A 1107 -31.54 -28.69 -16.70
CA ALA A 1107 -32.22 -27.53 -16.06
C ALA A 1107 -33.76 -27.60 -16.04
N GLN A 1108 -34.45 -26.62 -15.41
CA GLN A 1108 -35.81 -26.09 -15.74
C GLN A 1108 -36.17 -24.81 -14.90
N PRO A 1109 -37.00 -23.86 -15.40
CA PRO A 1109 -36.79 -22.40 -15.16
C PRO A 1109 -38.04 -21.50 -14.88
N VAL A 1110 -37.84 -20.16 -14.95
CA VAL A 1110 -38.78 -19.04 -15.30
C VAL A 1110 -39.63 -18.32 -14.22
N ALA A 1111 -39.51 -16.97 -14.12
CA ALA A 1111 -40.61 -15.99 -14.35
C ALA A 1111 -40.22 -14.49 -14.14
N GLN A 1112 -40.43 -13.64 -15.17
CA GLN A 1112 -40.38 -12.16 -15.12
C GLN A 1112 -41.78 -11.49 -15.09
N VAL A 1113 -41.85 -10.22 -14.68
CA VAL A 1113 -43.02 -9.31 -14.80
C VAL A 1113 -42.53 -7.86 -15.10
N PRO A 1114 -43.16 -7.07 -16.00
CA PRO A 1114 -42.59 -5.81 -16.50
C PRO A 1114 -43.07 -4.51 -15.79
N PRO A 1115 -42.32 -3.38 -15.88
CA PRO A 1115 -42.66 -2.09 -15.27
C PRO A 1115 -43.37 -1.06 -16.20
N GLN A 1116 -43.55 0.17 -15.71
CA GLN A 1116 -44.23 1.32 -16.33
C GLN A 1116 -43.38 2.61 -16.20
N PRO A 1117 -43.55 3.63 -17.06
CA PRO A 1117 -42.54 4.70 -17.26
C PRO A 1117 -42.71 5.96 -16.38
N MET A 1118 -41.61 6.73 -16.24
CA MET A 1118 -41.57 8.10 -15.67
C MET A 1118 -41.03 9.15 -16.67
N ALA A 1119 -40.93 10.41 -16.26
CA ALA A 1119 -41.10 11.59 -17.13
C ALA A 1119 -39.81 12.26 -17.67
N MET A 1120 -39.96 12.99 -18.79
CA MET A 1120 -38.90 13.65 -19.58
C MET A 1120 -38.52 15.07 -19.09
N PRO A 1121 -37.26 15.53 -19.30
CA PRO A 1121 -36.82 16.93 -19.09
C PRO A 1121 -37.45 17.95 -20.06
N ASP A 1122 -37.24 19.25 -19.81
CA ASP A 1122 -37.71 20.38 -20.66
C ASP A 1122 -36.54 21.01 -21.45
N PRO A 1123 -36.31 20.62 -22.73
CA PRO A 1123 -35.10 20.98 -23.47
C PRO A 1123 -34.93 22.49 -23.73
N ALA A 1124 -36.02 23.25 -23.60
CA ALA A 1124 -35.98 24.70 -23.77
C ALA A 1124 -35.09 25.39 -22.74
N ARG A 1125 -34.95 24.81 -21.55
CA ARG A 1125 -34.23 25.42 -20.42
C ARG A 1125 -32.73 25.19 -20.49
N ASP A 1126 -32.30 24.04 -20.98
CA ASP A 1126 -30.88 23.68 -21.04
C ASP A 1126 -30.19 24.41 -22.19
N TYR A 1127 -30.86 24.49 -23.36
CA TYR A 1127 -30.44 25.34 -24.47
C TYR A 1127 -30.30 26.82 -24.08
N TYR A 1128 -31.17 27.31 -23.19
CA TYR A 1128 -31.07 28.66 -22.64
C TYR A 1128 -29.86 28.85 -21.72
N ASN A 1129 -29.57 27.88 -20.85
CA ASN A 1129 -28.45 27.93 -19.92
C ASN A 1129 -27.10 27.83 -20.65
N GLY A 1130 -26.98 26.98 -21.68
CA GLY A 1130 -25.76 26.86 -22.49
C GLY A 1130 -25.34 28.19 -23.14
N LEU A 1131 -26.30 28.96 -23.66
CA LEU A 1131 -26.03 30.29 -24.20
C LEU A 1131 -25.55 31.29 -23.14
N LEU A 1132 -26.00 31.18 -21.88
CA LEU A 1132 -25.47 32.01 -20.80
C LEU A 1132 -24.04 31.62 -20.41
N ALA A 1133 -23.71 30.32 -20.42
CA ALA A 1133 -22.36 29.82 -20.15
C ALA A 1133 -21.36 30.29 -21.23
N GLN A 1134 -21.79 30.30 -22.49
CA GLN A 1134 -21.05 30.89 -23.63
C GLN A 1134 -21.00 32.44 -23.60
N GLY A 1135 -21.48 33.08 -22.54
CA GLY A 1135 -21.35 34.52 -22.31
C GLY A 1135 -22.37 35.41 -23.03
N TYR A 1136 -23.40 34.85 -23.68
CA TYR A 1136 -24.43 35.68 -24.32
C TYR A 1136 -25.24 36.46 -23.28
N PRO A 1137 -25.53 37.76 -23.52
CA PRO A 1137 -26.41 38.52 -22.64
C PRO A 1137 -27.79 37.87 -22.52
N HIS A 1138 -28.36 37.86 -21.32
CA HIS A 1138 -29.68 37.28 -21.00
C HIS A 1138 -30.79 37.59 -22.03
N ALA A 1139 -30.81 38.80 -22.60
CA ALA A 1139 -31.81 39.19 -23.60
C ALA A 1139 -31.60 38.55 -24.99
N GLU A 1140 -30.37 38.21 -25.33
CA GLU A 1140 -29.99 37.56 -26.59
C GLU A 1140 -30.16 36.05 -26.48
N ALA A 1141 -29.63 35.44 -25.40
CA ALA A 1141 -29.89 34.04 -25.05
C ALA A 1141 -31.40 33.71 -25.06
N LEU A 1142 -32.21 34.57 -24.42
CA LEU A 1142 -33.67 34.42 -24.41
C LEU A 1142 -34.28 34.46 -25.82
N SER A 1143 -33.75 35.33 -26.69
CA SER A 1143 -34.25 35.49 -28.06
C SER A 1143 -33.89 34.31 -28.96
N TYR A 1144 -32.71 33.71 -28.77
CA TYR A 1144 -32.30 32.49 -29.46
C TYR A 1144 -33.12 31.29 -29.00
N THR A 1145 -33.25 31.07 -27.69
CA THR A 1145 -34.13 30.01 -27.16
C THR A 1145 -35.57 30.15 -27.67
N GLN A 1146 -36.11 31.37 -27.77
CA GLN A 1146 -37.45 31.62 -28.30
C GLN A 1146 -37.62 31.36 -29.81
N GLN A 1147 -36.55 31.22 -30.59
CA GLN A 1147 -36.64 30.81 -32.00
C GLN A 1147 -36.98 29.32 -32.11
N TYR A 1148 -36.32 28.48 -31.31
CA TYR A 1148 -36.50 27.03 -31.30
C TYR A 1148 -37.65 26.59 -30.37
N PHE A 1149 -37.82 27.26 -29.23
CA PHE A 1149 -38.81 26.95 -28.19
C PHE A 1149 -39.74 28.15 -27.96
N GLN A 1150 -40.72 28.34 -28.85
CA GLN A 1150 -41.56 29.55 -28.93
C GLN A 1150 -42.42 29.86 -27.69
N GLU A 1151 -42.61 28.89 -26.79
CA GLU A 1151 -43.33 29.11 -25.53
C GLU A 1151 -42.43 29.54 -24.36
N PHE A 1152 -41.09 29.42 -24.50
CA PHE A 1152 -40.11 29.75 -23.46
C PHE A 1152 -40.16 31.24 -23.08
N ARG A 1153 -40.17 31.55 -21.78
CA ARG A 1153 -40.37 32.92 -21.25
C ARG A 1153 -39.15 33.54 -20.56
N GLY A 1154 -38.11 32.76 -20.31
CA GLY A 1154 -36.96 33.12 -19.46
C GLY A 1154 -37.16 32.71 -18.02
#